data_AF-A0A1T4TQS7-F1
#
_entry.id   AF-A0A1T4TQS7-F1
#
_cell.length_a   1.000
_cell.length_b   1.000
_cell.length_c   1.000
_cell.angle_alpha   90.00
_cell.angle_beta   90.00
_cell.angle_gamma   90.00
#
_symmetry.space_group_name_H-M   'P 1'
#
loop_
_entity.id
_entity.type
_entity.pdbx_description
1 polymer ?
#
loop_
_entity_poly.entity_id
_entity_poly.type
_entity_poly.pdbx_seq_one_letter_code
_entity_poly.pdbx_strand_id
1 'polypeptide(L)'
;MKCGTARVRKLLMRYWKMNRFCCSPSRLSYMKWRIMKSDFFTPVATYRIRFNRDFTFTDLEKQLDYLHQLGITTIYASPVFETAPGSRHGYDITNPREINNAIGSLAHMRQLHVRLRSLGMSWIQDIVPNYMAFHCQNARLMDALERGTASPYYNYFDIDWHHPDPDLHGKLMVPFLKKNLRETIADGGIRLSYSTLGLSMATGGQCYPLSAKSYQWLLSVLPPGMDAVKNWLTEMKGNILQRRSLSDWEAMKSLLKPPRKQTFLPLLDLVNNHTALLQELLEIQHYTFTARSEADFRINYRRFLGVNEHIALRMEDKAVFEEYHGFLHRLYQEGIIQGLRIDQVDGLLDPARYIYHLRELFGNNCYIIAEKILAGHENLPERWALQGSTGYDFLAGVSQLLTDGEGMEKLGRFYRTHFPGLALYSKLARSKKQLVLEKHMNGEWDNLVREVFRLKLAPPETDKGRLKMAMSEFIVCLPANRIYPEGWPLPAADIRQLDQAIEDAILRNPATGTALELIRSFWDPDKKQLQTAAALLLLKKITQFAGQLYRESIEETLFYVYNALLSHNEAGDSPVQNKCTLDDFHERMTVRQYLSPFSLNTTATHDTRWGEDARVRLNALTIIPDLWIQQVQAWHTAHHDLIALIDEKPAPDLNDEYFIYQTVFACLPASGETDTGFSARIAATFLKVVREAKVHSSWLMPDTAYELACLQFIEKILTPGSAFLEGMHQLAEKLGTHDHIFSLAQTLIKITAPGIPDIYQGCELWDFSAGNNDGHHPVNYPLRRKLLATWQDNDHAPGWPKEHAGAHAGIGKAKLYLVNKALQLRNAHASLFIQGEYIPLSSGERNNQIAYARRYRQDWCIIVTPLLPAAHFGKHDLAPLTLPANAPLKWINVFTGEVLIAQNGQLPLPGTQNCPVVLLSPVPDHKFHR
;
A
#
# COMPACT_ATOMS: atom_id res chain seq x y z
N MET A 1 4.74 40.46 -9.78
CA MET A 1 5.83 39.44 -9.66
C MET A 1 6.66 39.52 -8.37
N LYS A 2 6.87 40.67 -7.71
CA LYS A 2 7.74 40.76 -6.49
C LYS A 2 7.07 40.46 -5.13
N CYS A 3 5.72 40.46 -5.02
CA CYS A 3 5.02 40.21 -3.74
C CYS A 3 4.80 38.70 -3.41
N GLY A 4 4.62 37.84 -4.40
CA GLY A 4 4.43 36.39 -4.17
C GLY A 4 5.69 35.69 -3.64
N THR A 5 6.85 36.10 -4.13
CA THR A 5 8.16 35.57 -3.72
C THR A 5 8.51 35.84 -2.26
N ALA A 6 8.02 36.94 -1.66
CA ALA A 6 8.30 37.27 -0.26
C ALA A 6 7.42 36.47 0.71
N ARG A 7 6.14 36.24 0.37
CA ARG A 7 5.21 35.41 1.17
C ARG A 7 5.57 33.94 1.08
N VAL A 8 5.94 33.44 -0.12
CA VAL A 8 6.48 32.08 -0.32
C VAL A 8 7.83 31.90 0.35
N ARG A 9 8.74 32.89 0.33
CA ARG A 9 9.97 32.83 1.16
C ARG A 9 9.67 32.83 2.65
N LYS A 10 8.66 33.56 3.13
CA LYS A 10 8.27 33.58 4.54
C LYS A 10 7.57 32.28 4.97
N LEU A 11 6.77 31.67 4.09
CA LEU A 11 6.10 30.37 4.27
C LEU A 11 7.09 29.22 4.20
N LEU A 12 7.96 29.19 3.18
CA LEU A 12 9.11 28.31 3.17
C LEU A 12 9.95 28.57 4.43
N MET A 13 10.33 29.80 4.77
CA MET A 13 11.04 30.05 6.03
C MET A 13 10.25 29.68 7.31
N ARG A 14 8.91 29.66 7.32
CA ARG A 14 8.09 29.21 8.47
C ARG A 14 8.04 27.68 8.53
N TYR A 15 7.76 27.03 7.40
CA TYR A 15 7.86 25.59 7.20
C TYR A 15 9.26 25.06 7.54
N TRP A 16 10.31 25.80 7.16
CA TRP A 16 11.72 25.55 7.45
C TRP A 16 12.16 26.03 8.84
N LYS A 17 11.38 26.86 9.52
CA LYS A 17 11.59 27.20 10.95
C LYS A 17 10.93 26.18 11.87
N MET A 18 9.80 25.62 11.46
CA MET A 18 9.17 24.46 12.12
C MET A 18 9.99 23.18 11.86
N ASN A 19 10.58 23.04 10.67
CA ASN A 19 11.57 22.02 10.33
C ASN A 19 13.00 22.61 10.32
N ARG A 20 13.65 22.77 11.48
CA ARG A 20 15.01 23.35 11.63
C ARG A 20 16.02 22.80 10.61
N PHE A 21 16.31 23.53 9.53
CA PHE A 21 17.42 23.21 8.61
C PHE A 21 18.11 24.46 8.03
N CYS A 22 19.44 24.48 8.15
CA CYS A 22 20.34 25.44 7.52
C CYS A 22 20.36 25.31 5.98
N CYS A 23 20.51 26.43 5.28
CA CYS A 23 20.67 26.49 3.82
C CYS A 23 22.14 26.30 3.41
N SER A 24 22.41 25.46 2.42
CA SER A 24 23.72 25.40 1.73
C SER A 24 23.56 25.64 0.21
N PRO A 25 24.64 26.08 -0.49
CA PRO A 25 24.61 26.45 -1.92
C PRO A 25 24.23 25.32 -2.90
N SER A 26 24.33 24.05 -2.50
CA SER A 26 23.96 22.89 -3.34
C SER A 26 22.45 22.79 -3.62
N ARG A 27 21.61 23.40 -2.79
CA ARG A 27 20.14 23.45 -2.99
C ARG A 27 19.70 24.30 -4.19
N LEU A 28 20.45 25.33 -4.56
CA LEU A 28 20.12 26.17 -5.72
C LEU A 28 20.41 25.47 -7.05
N SER A 29 21.39 24.57 -7.07
CA SER A 29 21.70 23.69 -8.20
C SER A 29 20.61 22.63 -8.39
N TYR A 30 20.14 22.01 -7.30
CA TYR A 30 19.09 20.99 -7.33
C TYR A 30 17.68 21.56 -7.61
N MET A 31 17.36 22.74 -7.07
CA MET A 31 16.16 23.49 -7.47
C MET A 31 16.22 23.90 -8.94
N LYS A 32 17.41 24.24 -9.48
CA LYS A 32 17.59 24.41 -10.92
C LYS A 32 17.33 23.10 -11.67
N TRP A 33 17.75 21.92 -11.19
CA TRP A 33 17.43 20.65 -11.84
C TRP A 33 15.92 20.34 -11.89
N ARG A 34 15.17 20.57 -10.79
CA ARG A 34 13.70 20.35 -10.77
C ARG A 34 12.90 21.41 -11.54
N ILE A 35 13.44 22.61 -11.70
CA ILE A 35 12.77 23.75 -12.37
C ILE A 35 13.23 23.89 -13.84
N MET A 36 14.38 23.32 -14.22
CA MET A 36 14.81 23.24 -15.62
C MET A 36 13.94 22.22 -16.33
N LYS A 37 13.07 22.71 -17.22
CA LYS A 37 12.37 21.93 -18.24
C LYS A 37 13.33 20.90 -18.86
N SER A 38 13.12 19.62 -18.60
CA SER A 38 13.80 18.53 -19.28
C SER A 38 12.83 17.38 -19.51
N ASP A 39 12.29 17.29 -20.72
CA ASP A 39 11.78 16.14 -21.50
C ASP A 39 11.41 14.80 -20.82
N PHE A 40 10.87 14.76 -19.58
CA PHE A 40 10.34 13.54 -18.99
C PHE A 40 8.83 13.38 -19.21
N PHE A 41 8.39 12.13 -19.37
CA PHE A 41 6.98 11.78 -19.48
C PHE A 41 6.23 12.18 -18.20
N THR A 42 5.15 12.95 -18.33
CA THR A 42 4.30 13.32 -17.20
C THR A 42 2.85 12.90 -17.49
N PRO A 43 2.28 11.97 -16.71
CA PRO A 43 0.87 11.62 -16.84
C PRO A 43 -0.01 12.83 -16.49
N VAL A 44 -1.14 13.01 -17.20
CA VAL A 44 -2.11 14.06 -16.86
C VAL A 44 -3.12 13.56 -15.83
N ALA A 45 -3.53 12.29 -15.99
CA ALA A 45 -4.45 11.56 -15.11
C ALA A 45 -4.21 10.05 -15.27
N THR A 46 -4.13 9.34 -14.15
CA THR A 46 -3.90 7.90 -14.11
C THR A 46 -5.17 7.12 -13.77
N TYR A 47 -5.29 5.91 -14.30
CA TYR A 47 -6.33 4.96 -13.94
C TYR A 47 -5.70 3.63 -13.52
N ARG A 48 -5.85 3.25 -12.25
CA ARG A 48 -5.25 2.03 -11.71
C ARG A 48 -6.04 0.80 -12.13
N ILE A 49 -5.40 -0.08 -12.90
CA ILE A 49 -5.94 -1.36 -13.35
C ILE A 49 -5.29 -2.51 -12.57
N ARG A 50 -6.12 -3.45 -12.13
CA ARG A 50 -5.70 -4.72 -11.56
C ARG A 50 -5.93 -5.85 -12.54
N PHE A 51 -4.83 -6.41 -13.05
CA PHE A 51 -4.89 -7.60 -13.88
C PHE A 51 -5.00 -8.86 -13.02
N ASN A 52 -5.82 -9.79 -13.47
CA ASN A 52 -5.94 -11.14 -12.97
C ASN A 52 -6.66 -11.99 -14.05
N ARG A 53 -6.91 -13.27 -13.76
CA ARG A 53 -7.60 -14.18 -14.70
C ARG A 53 -9.00 -13.71 -15.13
N ASP A 54 -9.66 -12.88 -14.32
CA ASP A 54 -11.02 -12.37 -14.56
C ASP A 54 -11.02 -10.97 -15.20
N PHE A 55 -9.84 -10.33 -15.32
CA PHE A 55 -9.65 -9.07 -16.02
C PHE A 55 -8.26 -9.03 -16.67
N THR A 56 -8.21 -9.38 -17.96
CA THR A 56 -6.97 -9.60 -18.73
C THR A 56 -6.58 -8.38 -19.59
N PHE A 57 -5.46 -8.45 -20.32
CA PHE A 57 -5.10 -7.43 -21.31
C PHE A 57 -6.19 -7.23 -22.37
N THR A 58 -6.81 -8.31 -22.83
CA THR A 58 -7.91 -8.28 -23.80
C THR A 58 -9.14 -7.59 -23.21
N ASP A 59 -9.39 -7.73 -21.91
CA ASP A 59 -10.52 -7.07 -21.27
C ASP A 59 -10.28 -5.58 -21.08
N LEU A 60 -9.04 -5.18 -20.74
CA LEU A 60 -8.67 -3.77 -20.72
C LEU A 60 -8.78 -3.14 -22.11
N GLU A 61 -8.35 -3.83 -23.17
CA GLU A 61 -8.44 -3.32 -24.55
C GLU A 61 -9.87 -2.88 -24.90
N LYS A 62 -10.87 -3.70 -24.53
CA LYS A 62 -12.30 -3.41 -24.71
C LYS A 62 -12.78 -2.17 -23.94
N GLN A 63 -12.05 -1.73 -22.92
CA GLN A 63 -12.41 -0.56 -22.09
C GLN A 63 -11.68 0.72 -22.51
N LEU A 64 -10.66 0.65 -23.37
CA LEU A 64 -9.81 1.81 -23.64
C LEU A 64 -10.57 3.01 -24.21
N ASP A 65 -11.56 2.78 -25.08
CA ASP A 65 -12.39 3.87 -25.62
C ASP A 65 -13.18 4.58 -24.52
N TYR A 66 -13.74 3.81 -23.60
CA TYR A 66 -14.44 4.35 -22.44
C TYR A 66 -13.50 5.16 -21.54
N LEU A 67 -12.32 4.62 -21.21
CA LEU A 67 -11.36 5.29 -20.34
C LEU A 67 -10.82 6.57 -21.01
N HIS A 68 -10.56 6.54 -22.31
CA HIS A 68 -10.17 7.71 -23.06
C HIS A 68 -11.27 8.79 -23.05
N GLN A 69 -12.51 8.41 -23.33
CA GLN A 69 -13.67 9.32 -23.27
C GLN A 69 -13.90 9.88 -21.87
N LEU A 70 -13.66 9.08 -20.82
CA LEU A 70 -13.71 9.52 -19.44
C LEU A 70 -12.68 10.64 -19.17
N GLY A 71 -11.56 10.65 -19.89
CA GLY A 71 -10.48 11.63 -19.78
C GLY A 71 -9.19 11.05 -19.19
N ILE A 72 -9.05 9.73 -19.11
CA ILE A 72 -7.81 9.08 -18.67
C ILE A 72 -6.76 9.20 -19.77
N THR A 73 -5.53 9.50 -19.36
CA THR A 73 -4.38 9.61 -20.29
C THR A 73 -3.33 8.53 -20.04
N THR A 74 -3.34 7.89 -18.87
CA THR A 74 -2.32 6.90 -18.52
C THR A 74 -2.94 5.73 -17.75
N ILE A 75 -2.69 4.51 -18.21
CA ILE A 75 -2.98 3.29 -17.46
C ILE A 75 -1.89 3.11 -16.41
N TYR A 76 -2.28 2.98 -15.14
CA TYR A 76 -1.41 2.57 -14.06
C TYR A 76 -1.67 1.08 -13.77
N ALA A 77 -0.85 0.21 -14.34
CA ALA A 77 -1.05 -1.23 -14.30
C ALA A 77 -0.47 -1.86 -13.04
N SER A 78 -1.20 -2.81 -12.44
CA SER A 78 -0.65 -3.76 -11.46
C SER A 78 0.53 -4.56 -12.03
N PRO A 79 1.32 -5.27 -11.18
CA PRO A 79 2.40 -6.11 -11.68
C PRO A 79 1.91 -7.11 -12.74
N VAL A 80 2.72 -7.30 -13.78
CA VAL A 80 2.36 -8.12 -14.97
C VAL A 80 3.17 -9.40 -15.11
N PHE A 81 4.14 -9.61 -14.23
CA PHE A 81 5.02 -10.76 -14.30
C PHE A 81 4.34 -12.05 -13.85
N GLU A 82 4.86 -13.17 -14.32
CA GLU A 82 4.46 -14.50 -13.86
C GLU A 82 4.49 -14.60 -12.33
N THR A 83 3.41 -15.18 -11.78
CA THR A 83 3.18 -15.29 -10.35
C THR A 83 2.97 -16.73 -9.92
N ALA A 84 2.86 -16.96 -8.60
CA ALA A 84 2.35 -18.22 -8.11
C ALA A 84 0.92 -18.50 -8.62
N PRO A 85 0.52 -19.78 -8.76
CA PRO A 85 -0.77 -20.15 -9.31
C PRO A 85 -1.94 -19.61 -8.50
N GLY A 86 -2.94 -19.08 -9.19
CA GLY A 86 -4.16 -18.57 -8.54
C GLY A 86 -4.04 -17.15 -7.98
N SER A 87 -2.90 -16.48 -8.16
CA SER A 87 -2.74 -15.06 -7.80
C SER A 87 -3.86 -14.20 -8.37
N ARG A 88 -4.38 -13.29 -7.54
CA ARG A 88 -5.36 -12.26 -7.93
C ARG A 88 -4.77 -10.84 -7.89
N HIS A 89 -3.48 -10.70 -7.59
CA HIS A 89 -2.88 -9.41 -7.29
C HIS A 89 -1.57 -9.13 -8.03
N GLY A 90 -0.79 -10.14 -8.41
CA GLY A 90 0.43 -9.97 -9.21
C GLY A 90 1.71 -9.77 -8.40
N TYR A 91 1.64 -9.64 -7.07
CA TYR A 91 2.79 -9.31 -6.21
C TYR A 91 3.65 -10.53 -5.82
N ASP A 92 3.09 -11.72 -5.90
CA ASP A 92 3.71 -13.03 -5.64
C ASP A 92 4.47 -13.55 -6.87
N ILE A 93 5.43 -12.75 -7.35
CA ILE A 93 6.17 -13.00 -8.60
C ILE A 93 7.07 -14.23 -8.47
N THR A 94 6.99 -15.13 -9.44
CA THR A 94 7.86 -16.30 -9.58
C THR A 94 8.91 -16.11 -10.68
N ASN A 95 8.62 -15.28 -11.69
CA ASN A 95 9.55 -15.01 -12.79
C ASN A 95 9.44 -13.57 -13.32
N PRO A 96 10.40 -12.67 -13.02
CA PRO A 96 10.38 -11.28 -13.49
C PRO A 96 10.76 -11.11 -14.98
N ARG A 97 10.91 -12.21 -15.73
CA ARG A 97 11.32 -12.20 -17.14
C ARG A 97 10.22 -12.58 -18.12
N GLU A 98 9.04 -12.93 -17.61
CA GLU A 98 7.91 -13.39 -18.40
C GLU A 98 6.62 -12.72 -17.95
N ILE A 99 5.72 -12.52 -18.90
CA ILE A 99 4.36 -12.03 -18.64
C ILE A 99 3.54 -13.18 -18.06
N ASN A 100 2.69 -12.87 -17.08
CA ASN A 100 1.79 -13.86 -16.51
C ASN A 100 0.78 -14.36 -17.57
N ASN A 101 0.87 -15.63 -17.93
CA ASN A 101 -0.04 -16.24 -18.90
C ASN A 101 -1.52 -16.17 -18.49
N ALA A 102 -1.82 -16.02 -17.18
CA ALA A 102 -3.20 -15.84 -16.70
C ALA A 102 -3.82 -14.49 -17.09
N ILE A 103 -3.01 -13.47 -17.42
CA ILE A 103 -3.51 -12.13 -17.80
C ILE A 103 -3.30 -11.83 -19.29
N GLY A 104 -2.50 -12.63 -19.98
CA GLY A 104 -2.22 -12.49 -21.41
C GLY A 104 -0.80 -12.92 -21.77
N SER A 105 -0.36 -12.52 -22.97
CA SER A 105 0.99 -12.78 -23.47
C SER A 105 1.70 -11.47 -23.76
N LEU A 106 3.02 -11.51 -23.99
CA LEU A 106 3.75 -10.34 -24.47
C LEU A 106 3.19 -9.81 -25.81
N ALA A 107 2.66 -10.68 -26.66
CA ALA A 107 2.02 -10.27 -27.92
C ALA A 107 0.73 -9.47 -27.66
N HIS A 108 -0.10 -9.92 -26.70
CA HIS A 108 -1.29 -9.17 -26.28
C HIS A 108 -0.91 -7.80 -25.68
N MET A 109 0.15 -7.72 -24.86
CA MET A 109 0.63 -6.45 -24.31
C MET A 109 1.10 -5.49 -25.43
N ARG A 110 1.78 -6.00 -26.46
CA ARG A 110 2.18 -5.21 -27.63
C ARG A 110 0.99 -4.72 -28.46
N GLN A 111 -0.04 -5.54 -28.65
CA GLN A 111 -1.29 -5.13 -29.31
C GLN A 111 -1.99 -4.03 -28.53
N LEU A 112 -2.12 -4.21 -27.21
CA LEU A 112 -2.69 -3.22 -26.31
C LEU A 112 -1.90 -1.90 -26.35
N HIS A 113 -0.58 -1.95 -26.42
CA HIS A 113 0.26 -0.77 -26.60
C HIS A 113 -0.04 -0.02 -27.91
N VAL A 114 -0.21 -0.72 -29.03
CA VAL A 114 -0.61 -0.10 -30.32
C VAL A 114 -1.94 0.62 -30.15
N ARG A 115 -2.91 0.00 -29.46
CA ARG A 115 -4.21 0.63 -29.20
C ARG A 115 -4.08 1.86 -28.31
N LEU A 116 -3.32 1.79 -27.21
CA LEU A 116 -3.05 2.92 -26.32
C LEU A 116 -2.45 4.10 -27.09
N ARG A 117 -1.44 3.85 -27.96
CA ARG A 117 -0.84 4.90 -28.79
C ARG A 117 -1.84 5.53 -29.75
N SER A 118 -2.75 4.75 -30.33
CA SER A 118 -3.80 5.30 -31.22
C SER A 118 -4.75 6.28 -30.51
N LEU A 119 -4.85 6.19 -29.18
CA LEU A 119 -5.66 7.06 -28.33
C LEU A 119 -4.83 8.14 -27.61
N GLY A 120 -3.52 8.22 -27.88
CA GLY A 120 -2.61 9.11 -27.13
C GLY A 120 -2.45 8.75 -25.65
N MET A 121 -2.77 7.52 -25.26
CA MET A 121 -2.66 7.02 -23.89
C MET A 121 -1.30 6.38 -23.63
N SER A 122 -0.88 6.40 -22.38
CA SER A 122 0.40 5.87 -21.89
C SER A 122 0.21 4.78 -20.83
N TRP A 123 1.31 4.21 -20.36
CA TRP A 123 1.38 3.11 -19.41
C TRP A 123 2.46 3.33 -18.34
N ILE A 124 2.06 3.25 -17.07
CA ILE A 124 2.95 3.19 -15.91
C ILE A 124 2.85 1.79 -15.31
N GLN A 125 4.00 1.13 -15.14
CA GLN A 125 4.08 -0.24 -14.66
C GLN A 125 4.43 -0.29 -13.17
N ASP A 126 3.60 -0.98 -12.39
CA ASP A 126 3.92 -1.36 -11.02
C ASP A 126 4.96 -2.48 -10.98
N ILE A 127 5.99 -2.32 -10.13
CA ILE A 127 7.13 -3.25 -10.01
C ILE A 127 7.38 -3.61 -8.55
N VAL A 128 7.82 -4.84 -8.28
CA VAL A 128 7.95 -5.38 -6.91
C VAL A 128 9.40 -5.81 -6.62
N PRO A 129 10.31 -4.86 -6.40
CA PRO A 129 11.74 -5.17 -6.32
C PRO A 129 12.16 -5.78 -4.98
N ASN A 130 11.33 -5.70 -3.94
CA ASN A 130 11.76 -6.10 -2.60
C ASN A 130 11.75 -7.62 -2.38
N TYR A 131 10.86 -8.37 -3.03
CA TYR A 131 10.66 -9.80 -2.79
C TYR A 131 10.12 -10.55 -4.00
N MET A 132 10.15 -11.88 -3.92
CA MET A 132 9.50 -12.82 -4.84
C MET A 132 8.75 -13.89 -4.04
N ALA A 133 7.89 -14.64 -4.71
CA ALA A 133 7.20 -15.78 -4.09
C ALA A 133 8.18 -16.89 -3.68
N PHE A 134 8.05 -17.36 -2.44
CA PHE A 134 8.63 -18.59 -1.94
C PHE A 134 7.74 -19.76 -2.41
N HIS A 135 7.90 -20.14 -3.67
CA HIS A 135 7.05 -21.13 -4.34
C HIS A 135 7.88 -22.06 -5.24
N CYS A 136 7.44 -23.29 -5.47
CA CYS A 136 8.16 -24.26 -6.33
C CYS A 136 8.31 -23.83 -7.80
N GLN A 137 7.55 -22.82 -8.23
CA GLN A 137 7.63 -22.23 -9.57
C GLN A 137 8.67 -21.10 -9.66
N ASN A 138 9.21 -20.65 -8.54
CA ASN A 138 10.34 -19.73 -8.53
C ASN A 138 11.62 -20.53 -8.85
N ALA A 139 11.92 -20.64 -10.14
CA ALA A 139 13.06 -21.44 -10.63
C ALA A 139 14.40 -20.98 -10.04
N ARG A 140 14.57 -19.68 -9.75
CA ARG A 140 15.79 -19.14 -9.11
C ARG A 140 15.97 -19.66 -7.70
N LEU A 141 14.88 -19.67 -6.92
CA LEU A 141 14.89 -20.23 -5.57
C LEU A 141 15.13 -21.74 -5.60
N MET A 142 14.40 -22.46 -6.47
CA MET A 142 14.57 -23.92 -6.60
C MET A 142 15.99 -24.28 -7.01
N ASP A 143 16.61 -23.51 -7.89
CA ASP A 143 17.99 -23.72 -8.31
C ASP A 143 19.00 -23.53 -7.15
N ALA A 144 18.79 -22.52 -6.31
CA ALA A 144 19.59 -22.32 -5.10
C ALA A 144 19.42 -23.49 -4.11
N LEU A 145 18.21 -24.04 -3.97
CA LEU A 145 17.92 -25.21 -3.13
C LEU A 145 18.49 -26.53 -3.69
N GLU A 146 18.55 -26.68 -5.01
CA GLU A 146 19.05 -27.87 -5.68
C GLU A 146 20.59 -27.91 -5.67
N ARG A 147 21.23 -26.79 -6.06
CA ARG A 147 22.67 -26.72 -6.34
C ARG A 147 23.51 -26.02 -5.28
N GLY A 148 22.88 -25.39 -4.28
CA GLY A 148 23.60 -24.68 -3.22
C GLY A 148 24.56 -23.63 -3.78
N THR A 149 25.81 -23.63 -3.31
CA THR A 149 26.84 -22.65 -3.73
C THR A 149 27.26 -22.75 -5.20
N ALA A 150 26.86 -23.81 -5.92
CA ALA A 150 27.06 -23.92 -7.36
C ALA A 150 25.99 -23.15 -8.18
N SER A 151 24.87 -22.78 -7.56
CA SER A 151 23.84 -21.95 -8.18
C SER A 151 24.31 -20.48 -8.31
N PRO A 152 24.10 -19.82 -9.47
CA PRO A 152 24.28 -18.38 -9.58
C PRO A 152 23.29 -17.60 -8.69
N TYR A 153 22.23 -18.24 -8.22
CA TYR A 153 21.18 -17.65 -7.39
C TYR A 153 21.37 -17.86 -5.89
N TYR A 154 22.48 -18.48 -5.46
CA TYR A 154 22.76 -18.73 -4.03
C TYR A 154 22.69 -17.45 -3.17
N ASN A 155 23.13 -16.31 -3.74
CA ASN A 155 23.14 -15.00 -3.10
C ASN A 155 22.07 -14.03 -3.64
N TYR A 156 21.10 -14.52 -4.42
CA TYR A 156 20.06 -13.68 -5.04
C TYR A 156 19.02 -13.19 -4.03
N PHE A 157 18.71 -14.06 -3.06
CA PHE A 157 17.79 -13.80 -1.96
C PHE A 157 18.57 -13.43 -0.69
N ASP A 158 17.92 -12.70 0.20
CA ASP A 158 18.49 -12.29 1.49
C ASP A 158 18.36 -13.43 2.52
N ILE A 159 19.28 -14.39 2.42
CA ILE A 159 19.37 -15.60 3.24
C ILE A 159 20.64 -15.57 4.10
N ASP A 160 20.49 -15.76 5.41
CA ASP A 160 21.58 -16.04 6.35
C ASP A 160 21.93 -17.54 6.30
N TRP A 161 22.74 -17.92 5.31
CA TRP A 161 23.26 -19.29 5.17
C TRP A 161 24.21 -19.70 6.30
N HIS A 162 24.67 -18.75 7.13
CA HIS A 162 25.58 -18.99 8.25
C HIS A 162 24.86 -18.85 9.59
N HIS A 163 23.55 -19.10 9.61
CA HIS A 163 22.74 -19.07 10.82
C HIS A 163 23.36 -19.97 11.91
N PRO A 164 23.39 -19.53 13.18
CA PRO A 164 24.03 -20.28 14.27
C PRO A 164 23.20 -21.48 14.77
N ASP A 165 21.89 -21.49 14.51
CA ASP A 165 21.05 -22.67 14.74
C ASP A 165 21.58 -23.83 13.86
N PRO A 166 22.01 -24.97 14.45
CA PRO A 166 22.50 -26.11 13.68
C PRO A 166 21.51 -26.63 12.62
N ASP A 167 20.21 -26.47 12.85
CA ASP A 167 19.17 -26.90 11.89
C ASP A 167 19.12 -26.01 10.64
N LEU A 168 19.56 -24.75 10.76
CA LEU A 168 19.53 -23.73 9.71
C LEU A 168 20.91 -23.46 9.12
N HIS A 169 21.98 -23.98 9.71
CA HIS A 169 23.33 -23.78 9.21
C HIS A 169 23.50 -24.42 7.82
N GLY A 170 23.80 -23.60 6.82
CA GLY A 170 23.90 -24.03 5.42
C GLY A 170 22.57 -24.46 4.78
N LYS A 171 21.43 -24.17 5.41
CA LYS A 171 20.09 -24.57 4.96
C LYS A 171 19.13 -23.40 4.96
N LEU A 172 18.20 -23.33 4.01
CA LEU A 172 17.08 -22.39 4.05
C LEU A 172 15.90 -22.98 4.85
N MET A 173 15.30 -22.20 5.76
CA MET A 173 14.06 -22.58 6.42
C MET A 173 12.88 -22.61 5.43
N VAL A 174 12.04 -23.65 5.49
CA VAL A 174 10.81 -23.82 4.71
C VAL A 174 9.61 -23.93 5.66
N PRO A 175 9.05 -22.79 6.13
CA PRO A 175 8.10 -22.75 7.25
C PRO A 175 6.64 -22.82 6.77
N PHE A 176 6.26 -23.94 6.15
CA PHE A 176 4.92 -24.14 5.61
C PHE A 176 4.16 -25.34 6.21
N LEU A 177 4.78 -26.08 7.12
CA LEU A 177 4.13 -27.22 7.74
C LEU A 177 3.07 -26.75 8.74
N LYS A 178 1.94 -27.46 8.82
CA LYS A 178 0.92 -27.24 9.85
C LYS A 178 1.37 -27.74 11.23
N LYS A 179 2.27 -28.72 11.25
CA LYS A 179 2.81 -29.39 12.43
C LYS A 179 4.33 -29.39 12.36
N ASN A 180 5.00 -29.87 13.40
CA ASN A 180 6.45 -30.05 13.34
C ASN A 180 6.84 -31.14 12.30
N LEU A 181 8.12 -31.14 11.93
CA LEU A 181 8.65 -32.03 10.90
C LEU A 181 8.43 -33.52 11.24
N ARG A 182 8.66 -33.91 12.49
CA ARG A 182 8.55 -35.31 12.93
C ARG A 182 7.13 -35.84 12.79
N GLU A 183 6.15 -35.07 13.23
CA GLU A 183 4.72 -35.41 13.08
C GLU A 183 4.31 -35.46 11.63
N THR A 184 4.79 -34.52 10.80
CA THR A 184 4.49 -34.47 9.37
C THR A 184 5.11 -35.65 8.60
N ILE A 185 6.24 -36.16 9.05
CA ILE A 185 6.80 -37.41 8.50
C ILE A 185 5.93 -38.60 8.92
N ALA A 186 5.56 -38.68 10.20
CA ALA A 186 4.78 -39.79 10.73
C ALA A 186 3.37 -39.91 10.11
N ASP A 187 2.75 -38.79 9.71
CA ASP A 187 1.45 -38.77 9.03
C ASP A 187 1.55 -38.82 7.49
N GLY A 188 2.76 -38.96 6.93
CA GLY A 188 2.99 -39.04 5.49
C GLY A 188 2.79 -37.72 4.73
N GLY A 189 2.75 -36.59 5.44
CA GLY A 189 2.62 -35.24 4.87
C GLY A 189 3.84 -34.75 4.07
N ILE A 190 4.98 -35.42 4.18
CA ILE A 190 6.19 -35.21 3.36
C ILE A 190 6.60 -36.54 2.74
N ARG A 191 6.93 -36.52 1.43
CA ARG A 191 7.35 -37.73 0.71
C ARG A 191 8.35 -37.43 -0.40
N LEU A 192 9.22 -38.39 -0.70
CA LEU A 192 9.97 -38.42 -1.94
C LEU A 192 9.00 -38.66 -3.10
N SER A 193 9.11 -37.83 -4.13
CA SER A 193 8.22 -37.78 -5.28
C SER A 193 9.01 -37.74 -6.58
N TYR A 194 8.34 -38.09 -7.68
CA TYR A 194 8.91 -38.08 -9.01
C TYR A 194 8.01 -37.28 -9.96
N SER A 195 8.61 -36.41 -10.76
CA SER A 195 7.98 -35.63 -11.83
C SER A 195 8.83 -35.70 -13.11
N THR A 196 8.38 -35.05 -14.19
CA THR A 196 9.16 -34.88 -15.42
C THR A 196 10.45 -34.09 -15.22
N LEU A 197 10.55 -33.31 -14.14
CA LEU A 197 11.75 -32.56 -13.76
C LEU A 197 12.71 -33.37 -12.85
N GLY A 198 12.36 -34.62 -12.52
CA GLY A 198 13.16 -35.52 -11.69
C GLY A 198 12.57 -35.78 -10.31
N LEU A 199 13.45 -36.12 -9.36
CA LEU A 199 13.09 -36.42 -7.97
C LEU A 199 13.00 -35.14 -7.12
N SER A 200 12.03 -35.10 -6.21
CA SER A 200 11.78 -33.96 -5.32
C SER A 200 11.13 -34.38 -4.01
N MET A 201 11.27 -33.58 -2.96
CA MET A 201 10.45 -33.69 -1.75
C MET A 201 9.11 -32.97 -1.97
N ALA A 202 8.00 -33.69 -1.85
CA ALA A 202 6.65 -33.14 -1.99
C ALA A 202 5.98 -32.97 -0.63
N THR A 203 5.38 -31.81 -0.40
CA THR A 203 4.57 -31.52 0.79
C THR A 203 3.62 -30.35 0.52
N GLY A 204 2.39 -30.40 1.05
CA GLY A 204 1.43 -29.29 0.96
C GLY A 204 1.12 -28.79 -0.46
N GLY A 205 1.23 -29.66 -1.48
CA GLY A 205 1.07 -29.28 -2.89
C GLY A 205 2.30 -28.62 -3.54
N GLN A 206 3.37 -28.40 -2.79
CA GLN A 206 4.66 -27.91 -3.27
C GLN A 206 5.65 -29.05 -3.51
N CYS A 207 6.61 -28.83 -4.41
CA CYS A 207 7.72 -29.75 -4.67
C CYS A 207 9.04 -28.99 -4.52
N TYR A 208 9.97 -29.56 -3.76
CA TYR A 208 11.29 -29.00 -3.49
C TYR A 208 12.36 -29.94 -4.07
N PRO A 209 13.34 -29.42 -4.82
CA PRO A 209 14.33 -30.25 -5.51
C PRO A 209 15.27 -30.93 -4.51
N LEU A 210 15.84 -32.07 -4.90
CA LEU A 210 16.84 -32.73 -4.08
C LEU A 210 18.21 -32.03 -4.19
N SER A 211 18.93 -31.91 -3.08
CA SER A 211 20.29 -31.38 -3.04
C SER A 211 21.29 -32.27 -3.78
N ALA A 212 22.43 -31.70 -4.16
CA ALA A 212 23.56 -32.46 -4.72
C ALA A 212 23.99 -33.68 -3.89
N LYS A 213 23.95 -33.58 -2.56
CA LYS A 213 24.28 -34.69 -1.64
C LYS A 213 23.28 -35.84 -1.76
N SER A 214 22.02 -35.54 -2.08
CA SER A 214 20.95 -36.52 -2.19
C SER A 214 21.22 -37.55 -3.28
N TYR A 215 21.79 -37.16 -4.42
CA TYR A 215 22.06 -38.11 -5.51
C TYR A 215 23.09 -39.17 -5.11
N GLN A 216 24.11 -38.79 -4.33
CA GLN A 216 25.07 -39.73 -3.76
C GLN A 216 24.42 -40.67 -2.74
N TRP A 217 23.57 -40.12 -1.86
CA TRP A 217 22.87 -40.91 -0.85
C TRP A 217 21.88 -41.89 -1.51
N LEU A 218 21.11 -41.46 -2.50
CA LEU A 218 20.20 -42.32 -3.26
C LEU A 218 20.92 -43.49 -3.95
N LEU A 219 22.14 -43.28 -4.45
CA LEU A 219 22.97 -44.35 -5.01
C LEU A 219 23.35 -45.41 -3.95
N SER A 220 23.51 -45.02 -2.68
CA SER A 220 23.86 -45.96 -1.59
C SER A 220 22.68 -46.78 -1.05
N VAL A 221 21.46 -46.29 -1.20
CA VAL A 221 20.23 -46.98 -0.75
C VAL A 221 19.45 -47.60 -1.90
N LEU A 222 19.98 -47.52 -3.13
CA LEU A 222 19.29 -47.96 -4.34
C LEU A 222 19.04 -49.49 -4.29
N PRO A 223 17.78 -49.95 -4.46
CA PRO A 223 17.50 -51.38 -4.60
C PRO A 223 18.26 -52.03 -5.77
N PRO A 224 18.60 -53.33 -5.67
CA PRO A 224 19.24 -54.06 -6.76
C PRO A 224 18.33 -54.14 -8.01
N GLY A 225 18.93 -54.22 -9.20
CA GLY A 225 18.20 -54.35 -10.47
C GLY A 225 17.67 -53.03 -11.06
N MET A 226 18.10 -51.88 -10.54
CA MET A 226 17.66 -50.55 -10.98
C MET A 226 18.70 -49.80 -11.85
N ASP A 227 19.33 -50.47 -12.82
CA ASP A 227 20.47 -49.91 -13.58
C ASP A 227 20.17 -48.59 -14.31
N ALA A 228 18.98 -48.46 -14.90
CA ALA A 228 18.57 -47.21 -15.56
C ALA A 228 18.51 -46.02 -14.58
N VAL A 229 18.00 -46.26 -13.36
CA VAL A 229 17.97 -45.24 -12.30
C VAL A 229 19.37 -44.95 -11.78
N LYS A 230 20.20 -45.99 -11.59
CA LYS A 230 21.60 -45.86 -11.17
C LYS A 230 22.40 -44.99 -12.13
N ASN A 231 22.29 -45.24 -13.43
CA ASN A 231 22.98 -44.47 -14.47
C ASN A 231 22.52 -43.01 -14.44
N TRP A 232 21.20 -42.77 -14.39
CA TRP A 232 20.66 -41.42 -14.33
C TRP A 232 21.10 -40.66 -13.06
N LEU A 233 21.07 -41.30 -11.89
CA LEU A 233 21.55 -40.70 -10.64
C LEU A 233 23.06 -40.37 -10.70
N THR A 234 23.85 -41.22 -11.37
CA THR A 234 25.29 -41.01 -11.56
C THR A 234 25.55 -39.79 -12.45
N GLU A 235 24.80 -39.66 -13.56
CA GLU A 235 24.86 -38.48 -14.44
C GLU A 235 24.45 -37.21 -13.71
N MET A 236 23.34 -37.24 -12.96
CA MET A 236 22.88 -36.10 -12.17
C MET A 236 23.95 -35.67 -11.16
N LYS A 237 24.51 -36.62 -10.40
CA LYS A 237 25.61 -36.37 -9.46
C LYS A 237 26.83 -35.74 -10.14
N GLY A 238 27.21 -36.21 -11.32
CA GLY A 238 28.36 -35.70 -12.07
C GLY A 238 28.17 -34.27 -12.61
N ASN A 239 26.92 -33.86 -12.85
CA ASN A 239 26.60 -32.57 -13.47
C ASN A 239 26.15 -31.49 -12.49
N ILE A 240 25.55 -31.84 -11.34
CA ILE A 240 24.85 -30.87 -10.47
C ILE A 240 25.74 -29.80 -9.83
N LEU A 241 27.01 -30.12 -9.53
CA LEU A 241 27.96 -29.17 -8.95
C LEU A 241 28.74 -28.36 -10.00
N GLN A 242 28.51 -28.61 -11.29
CA GLN A 242 29.15 -27.84 -12.35
C GLN A 242 28.53 -26.44 -12.40
N ARG A 243 29.38 -25.41 -12.42
CA ARG A 243 28.93 -24.02 -12.56
C ARG A 243 28.30 -23.82 -13.94
N ARG A 244 27.00 -23.59 -13.95
CA ARG A 244 26.16 -23.43 -15.15
C ARG A 244 25.12 -22.35 -14.90
N SER A 245 24.73 -21.63 -15.95
CA SER A 245 23.53 -20.78 -15.89
C SER A 245 22.30 -21.64 -15.60
N LEU A 246 21.21 -21.03 -15.15
CA LEU A 246 19.95 -21.76 -14.92
C LEU A 246 19.41 -22.37 -16.21
N SER A 247 19.44 -21.63 -17.32
CA SER A 247 19.00 -22.16 -18.61
C SER A 247 19.85 -23.36 -19.06
N ASP A 248 21.17 -23.34 -18.86
CA ASP A 248 22.03 -24.47 -19.21
C ASP A 248 21.80 -25.68 -18.29
N TRP A 249 21.47 -25.43 -17.01
CA TRP A 249 21.10 -26.47 -16.05
C TRP A 249 19.78 -27.13 -16.43
N GLU A 250 18.75 -26.35 -16.76
CA GLU A 250 17.45 -26.84 -17.22
C GLU A 250 17.54 -27.59 -18.55
N ALA A 251 18.33 -27.07 -19.51
CA ALA A 251 18.60 -27.74 -20.77
C ALA A 251 19.29 -29.09 -20.55
N MET A 252 20.29 -29.15 -19.65
CA MET A 252 20.99 -30.38 -19.32
C MET A 252 20.03 -31.41 -18.69
N LYS A 253 19.20 -31.01 -17.71
CA LYS A 253 18.17 -31.91 -17.12
C LYS A 253 17.21 -32.45 -18.18
N SER A 254 16.83 -31.62 -19.13
CA SER A 254 15.95 -32.00 -20.25
C SER A 254 16.62 -33.01 -21.19
N LEU A 255 17.94 -32.89 -21.44
CA LEU A 255 18.72 -33.82 -22.24
C LEU A 255 18.94 -35.17 -21.56
N LEU A 256 19.17 -35.19 -20.24
CA LEU A 256 19.39 -36.43 -19.48
C LEU A 256 18.18 -37.37 -19.44
N LYS A 257 16.96 -36.88 -19.75
CA LYS A 257 15.69 -37.64 -19.81
C LYS A 257 15.54 -38.67 -18.68
N PRO A 258 14.90 -38.31 -17.55
CA PRO A 258 14.76 -39.26 -16.44
C PRO A 258 14.00 -40.54 -16.87
N PRO A 259 14.36 -41.72 -16.31
CA PRO A 259 13.63 -42.97 -16.52
C PRO A 259 12.13 -42.83 -16.23
N ARG A 260 11.30 -43.71 -16.81
CA ARG A 260 9.84 -43.67 -16.56
C ARG A 260 9.56 -43.79 -15.07
N LYS A 261 8.46 -43.16 -14.61
CA LYS A 261 8.05 -43.18 -13.20
C LYS A 261 8.01 -44.60 -12.60
N GLN A 262 7.56 -45.59 -13.38
CA GLN A 262 7.52 -47.00 -12.96
C GLN A 262 8.88 -47.53 -12.52
N THR A 263 9.95 -47.08 -13.17
CA THR A 263 11.32 -47.47 -12.84
C THR A 263 11.78 -46.91 -11.50
N PHE A 264 11.17 -45.83 -11.00
CA PHE A 264 11.48 -45.25 -9.69
C PHE A 264 10.63 -45.83 -8.55
N LEU A 265 9.51 -46.51 -8.83
CA LEU A 265 8.56 -46.97 -7.80
C LEU A 265 9.22 -47.75 -6.65
N PRO A 266 10.12 -48.73 -6.88
CA PRO A 266 10.74 -49.46 -5.78
C PRO A 266 11.57 -48.56 -4.85
N LEU A 267 12.25 -47.55 -5.40
CA LEU A 267 13.02 -46.58 -4.61
C LEU A 267 12.09 -45.61 -3.86
N LEU A 268 11.02 -45.14 -4.51
CA LEU A 268 10.02 -44.28 -3.87
C LEU A 268 9.35 -45.01 -2.71
N ASP A 269 8.93 -46.25 -2.90
CA ASP A 269 8.28 -47.07 -1.87
C ASP A 269 9.25 -47.40 -0.73
N LEU A 270 10.52 -47.68 -1.04
CA LEU A 270 11.55 -47.87 -0.02
C LEU A 270 11.68 -46.63 0.87
N VAL A 271 11.96 -45.47 0.28
CA VAL A 271 12.21 -44.24 1.07
C VAL A 271 10.94 -43.78 1.80
N ASN A 272 9.78 -43.79 1.13
CA ASN A 272 8.55 -43.27 1.71
C ASN A 272 7.95 -44.15 2.82
N ASN A 273 8.23 -45.46 2.82
CA ASN A 273 7.75 -46.37 3.87
C ASN A 273 8.76 -46.58 5.01
N HIS A 274 9.95 -45.95 4.95
CA HIS A 274 10.98 -46.05 5.98
C HIS A 274 11.32 -44.66 6.55
N THR A 275 10.72 -44.35 7.70
CA THR A 275 10.91 -43.06 8.39
C THR A 275 12.36 -42.64 8.55
N ALA A 276 13.26 -43.58 8.90
CA ALA A 276 14.68 -43.30 9.08
C ALA A 276 15.35 -42.85 7.75
N LEU A 277 15.08 -43.55 6.64
CA LEU A 277 15.62 -43.20 5.33
C LEU A 277 15.10 -41.84 4.85
N LEU A 278 13.81 -41.57 5.07
CA LEU A 278 13.22 -40.27 4.75
C LEU A 278 13.84 -39.14 5.58
N GLN A 279 14.11 -39.37 6.87
CA GLN A 279 14.79 -38.41 7.74
C GLN A 279 16.22 -38.14 7.27
N GLU A 280 17.01 -39.18 6.99
CA GLU A 280 18.37 -39.04 6.45
C GLU A 280 18.38 -38.21 5.15
N LEU A 281 17.44 -38.49 4.24
CA LEU A 281 17.30 -37.71 3.00
C LEU A 281 16.98 -36.24 3.30
N LEU A 282 16.06 -35.95 4.23
CA LEU A 282 15.72 -34.58 4.60
C LEU A 282 16.88 -33.83 5.26
N GLU A 283 17.71 -34.52 6.04
CA GLU A 283 18.86 -33.93 6.74
C GLU A 283 19.95 -33.43 5.78
N ILE A 284 20.10 -34.04 4.60
CA ILE A 284 21.15 -33.68 3.64
C ILE A 284 20.70 -32.63 2.60
N GLN A 285 19.48 -32.09 2.72
CA GLN A 285 19.00 -31.01 1.85
C GLN A 285 19.67 -29.66 2.14
N HIS A 286 19.59 -28.73 1.18
CA HIS A 286 19.95 -27.30 1.39
C HIS A 286 18.81 -26.49 2.02
N TYR A 287 17.81 -27.18 2.57
CA TYR A 287 16.66 -26.58 3.23
C TYR A 287 16.16 -27.50 4.34
N THR A 288 15.36 -26.96 5.25
CA THR A 288 14.70 -27.74 6.30
C THR A 288 13.24 -27.31 6.42
N PHE A 289 12.33 -28.29 6.52
CA PHE A 289 10.91 -28.01 6.71
C PHE A 289 10.60 -27.77 8.18
N THR A 290 9.84 -26.73 8.47
CA THR A 290 9.46 -26.36 9.84
C THR A 290 7.97 -26.03 9.90
N ALA A 291 7.41 -26.03 11.11
CA ALA A 291 6.06 -25.53 11.31
C ALA A 291 6.00 -24.03 10.97
N ARG A 292 4.84 -23.58 10.48
CA ARG A 292 4.62 -22.18 10.08
C ARG A 292 4.92 -21.20 11.21
N SER A 293 4.50 -21.54 12.43
CA SER A 293 4.66 -20.72 13.64
C SER A 293 6.11 -20.56 14.09
N GLU A 294 7.02 -21.45 13.67
CA GLU A 294 8.42 -21.34 14.08
C GLU A 294 9.12 -20.12 13.49
N ALA A 295 8.66 -19.65 12.32
CA ALA A 295 9.22 -18.49 11.62
C ALA A 295 9.14 -17.20 12.43
N ASP A 296 8.17 -17.10 13.35
CA ASP A 296 8.02 -15.94 14.24
C ASP A 296 9.16 -15.82 15.26
N PHE A 297 9.84 -16.94 15.58
CA PHE A 297 10.86 -17.03 16.63
C PHE A 297 12.25 -17.41 16.12
N ARG A 298 12.34 -18.12 15.01
CA ARG A 298 13.60 -18.43 14.33
C ARG A 298 13.39 -18.33 12.83
N ILE A 299 14.23 -17.56 12.15
CA ILE A 299 14.15 -17.43 10.69
C ILE A 299 15.51 -17.01 10.14
N ASN A 300 15.89 -17.53 8.97
CA ASN A 300 17.17 -17.21 8.35
C ASN A 300 17.05 -16.63 6.94
N TYR A 301 15.91 -16.08 6.59
CA TYR A 301 15.75 -15.26 5.40
C TYR A 301 14.89 -14.04 5.73
N ARG A 302 15.07 -12.95 4.99
CA ARG A 302 14.24 -11.76 5.16
C ARG A 302 12.90 -11.94 4.43
N ARG A 303 11.81 -11.61 5.10
CA ARG A 303 10.43 -11.64 4.58
C ARG A 303 9.94 -10.28 4.10
N PHE A 304 8.87 -10.29 3.32
CA PHE A 304 7.96 -9.15 3.22
C PHE A 304 7.06 -9.13 4.45
N LEU A 305 7.30 -8.17 5.35
CA LEU A 305 6.56 -8.09 6.61
C LEU A 305 6.59 -9.44 7.37
N GLY A 306 5.46 -9.94 7.87
CA GLY A 306 5.34 -11.27 8.48
C GLY A 306 5.00 -12.43 7.51
N VAL A 307 5.06 -12.23 6.19
CA VAL A 307 4.57 -13.20 5.19
C VAL A 307 5.66 -14.20 4.78
N ASN A 308 5.53 -15.46 5.21
CA ASN A 308 6.49 -16.55 4.90
C ASN A 308 6.58 -16.86 3.40
N GLU A 309 5.48 -16.67 2.67
CA GLU A 309 5.40 -16.92 1.24
C GLU A 309 6.17 -15.90 0.39
N HIS A 310 6.74 -14.85 0.98
CA HIS A 310 7.47 -13.79 0.27
C HIS A 310 8.92 -13.71 0.75
N ILE A 311 9.85 -14.21 -0.08
CA ILE A 311 11.29 -14.21 0.20
C ILE A 311 11.96 -12.99 -0.43
N ALA A 312 12.72 -12.24 0.35
CA ALA A 312 13.23 -10.96 -0.07
C ALA A 312 14.49 -11.03 -0.96
N LEU A 313 14.60 -10.10 -1.89
CA LEU A 313 15.69 -9.96 -2.85
C LEU A 313 16.82 -9.08 -2.30
N ARG A 314 18.03 -9.30 -2.80
CA ARG A 314 19.21 -8.47 -2.51
C ARG A 314 19.44 -7.41 -3.58
N MET A 315 18.50 -6.47 -3.70
CA MET A 315 18.53 -5.40 -4.72
C MET A 315 19.72 -4.43 -4.63
N GLU A 316 20.46 -4.45 -3.51
CA GLU A 316 21.73 -3.75 -3.39
C GLU A 316 22.86 -4.39 -4.23
N ASP A 317 22.71 -5.68 -4.59
CA ASP A 317 23.60 -6.38 -5.49
C ASP A 317 23.25 -6.04 -6.94
N LYS A 318 24.27 -5.58 -7.69
CA LYS A 318 24.10 -5.13 -9.07
C LYS A 318 23.64 -6.25 -10.00
N ALA A 319 24.10 -7.49 -9.80
CA ALA A 319 23.71 -8.61 -10.65
C ALA A 319 22.23 -8.98 -10.46
N VAL A 320 21.74 -8.90 -9.23
CA VAL A 320 20.32 -9.10 -8.89
C VAL A 320 19.47 -8.00 -9.54
N PHE A 321 19.89 -6.74 -9.40
CA PHE A 321 19.22 -5.59 -10.01
C PHE A 321 19.13 -5.71 -11.54
N GLU A 322 20.25 -5.99 -12.22
CA GLU A 322 20.33 -6.09 -13.67
C GLU A 322 19.48 -7.25 -14.22
N GLU A 323 19.51 -8.42 -13.56
CA GLU A 323 18.74 -9.58 -13.98
C GLU A 323 17.23 -9.36 -13.84
N TYR A 324 16.79 -8.78 -12.71
CA TYR A 324 15.39 -8.51 -12.45
C TYR A 324 14.82 -7.43 -13.39
N HIS A 325 15.55 -6.34 -13.62
CA HIS A 325 15.06 -5.19 -14.39
C HIS A 325 15.26 -5.33 -15.90
N GLY A 326 16.06 -6.29 -16.36
CA GLY A 326 16.40 -6.44 -17.78
C GLY A 326 15.18 -6.58 -18.69
N PHE A 327 14.14 -7.31 -18.27
CA PHE A 327 12.91 -7.44 -19.06
C PHE A 327 12.09 -6.15 -19.11
N LEU A 328 11.91 -5.46 -17.98
CA LEU A 328 11.22 -4.15 -17.92
C LEU A 328 11.92 -3.11 -18.76
N HIS A 329 13.25 -3.09 -18.72
CA HIS A 329 14.02 -2.16 -19.52
C HIS A 329 13.80 -2.39 -21.02
N ARG A 330 13.68 -3.65 -21.47
CA ARG A 330 13.26 -3.93 -22.86
C ARG A 330 11.89 -3.37 -23.18
N LEU A 331 10.89 -3.55 -22.30
CA LEU A 331 9.55 -2.97 -22.50
C LEU A 331 9.59 -1.44 -22.59
N TYR A 332 10.44 -0.80 -21.78
CA TYR A 332 10.65 0.65 -21.83
C TYR A 332 11.33 1.10 -23.13
N GLN A 333 12.37 0.38 -23.58
CA GLN A 333 13.07 0.67 -24.85
C GLN A 333 12.16 0.47 -26.07
N GLU A 334 11.26 -0.52 -26.03
CA GLU A 334 10.20 -0.71 -27.03
C GLU A 334 9.13 0.40 -26.98
N GLY A 335 9.16 1.27 -25.97
CA GLY A 335 8.17 2.31 -25.75
C GLY A 335 6.82 1.78 -25.27
N ILE A 336 6.75 0.52 -24.80
CA ILE A 336 5.52 -0.11 -24.30
C ILE A 336 5.10 0.54 -22.98
N ILE A 337 6.07 0.80 -22.10
CA ILE A 337 5.88 1.48 -20.81
C ILE A 337 6.61 2.82 -20.80
N GLN A 338 6.09 3.81 -20.08
CA GLN A 338 6.68 5.17 -19.97
C GLN A 338 7.07 5.54 -18.53
N GLY A 339 6.65 4.74 -17.55
CA GLY A 339 6.95 4.96 -16.16
C GLY A 339 6.86 3.73 -15.29
N LEU A 340 7.34 3.86 -14.06
CA LEU A 340 7.40 2.83 -13.03
C LEU A 340 6.75 3.34 -11.73
N ARG A 341 6.00 2.47 -11.06
CA ARG A 341 5.65 2.61 -9.64
C ARG A 341 6.40 1.56 -8.85
N ILE A 342 7.24 1.98 -7.93
CA ILE A 342 8.03 1.10 -7.06
C ILE A 342 7.14 0.66 -5.88
N ASP A 343 6.84 -0.63 -5.78
CA ASP A 343 6.23 -1.23 -4.60
C ASP A 343 7.21 -1.24 -3.42
N GLN A 344 6.70 -0.91 -2.23
CA GLN A 344 7.39 -1.02 -0.95
C GLN A 344 8.87 -0.60 -0.98
N VAL A 345 9.14 0.64 -1.42
CA VAL A 345 10.50 1.19 -1.47
C VAL A 345 11.19 1.11 -0.11
N ASP A 346 10.40 1.16 0.97
CA ASP A 346 10.89 1.08 2.33
C ASP A 346 11.43 -0.29 2.75
N GLY A 347 11.06 -1.35 2.02
CA GLY A 347 11.57 -2.70 2.22
C GLY A 347 13.00 -2.90 1.71
N LEU A 348 13.54 -1.98 0.90
CA LEU A 348 14.89 -2.09 0.33
C LEU A 348 15.98 -1.74 1.35
N LEU A 349 17.13 -2.39 1.24
CA LEU A 349 18.28 -2.12 2.11
C LEU A 349 18.89 -0.72 1.84
N ASP A 350 18.94 -0.32 0.57
CA ASP A 350 19.47 0.97 0.12
C ASP A 350 18.57 1.57 -0.98
N PRO A 351 17.42 2.16 -0.60
CA PRO A 351 16.47 2.70 -1.57
C PRO A 351 17.07 3.84 -2.40
N ALA A 352 17.96 4.67 -1.84
CA ALA A 352 18.61 5.75 -2.57
C ALA A 352 19.48 5.20 -3.71
N ARG A 353 20.30 4.18 -3.42
CA ARG A 353 21.12 3.52 -4.45
C ARG A 353 20.28 2.77 -5.48
N TYR A 354 19.21 2.11 -5.04
CA TYR A 354 18.28 1.44 -5.96
C TYR A 354 17.65 2.43 -6.95
N ILE A 355 17.16 3.58 -6.46
CA ILE A 355 16.60 4.64 -7.30
C ILE A 355 17.66 5.21 -8.24
N TYR A 356 18.91 5.38 -7.78
CA TYR A 356 20.02 5.78 -8.64
C TYR A 356 20.24 4.79 -9.78
N HIS A 357 20.32 3.48 -9.51
CA HIS A 357 20.47 2.47 -10.57
C HIS A 357 19.27 2.43 -11.52
N LEU A 358 18.03 2.63 -11.02
CA LEU A 358 16.86 2.79 -11.89
C LEU A 358 17.01 3.99 -12.83
N ARG A 359 17.59 5.10 -12.36
CA ARG A 359 17.84 6.28 -13.21
C ARG A 359 18.95 6.06 -14.21
N GLU A 360 20.00 5.33 -13.86
CA GLU A 360 21.01 4.91 -14.83
C GLU A 360 20.41 4.03 -15.93
N LEU A 361 19.49 3.13 -15.57
CA LEU A 361 18.90 2.18 -16.50
C LEU A 361 17.79 2.78 -17.37
N PHE A 362 16.84 3.51 -16.78
CA PHE A 362 15.66 4.05 -17.47
C PHE A 362 15.83 5.51 -17.93
N GLY A 363 16.88 6.18 -17.48
CA GLY A 363 17.13 7.59 -17.76
C GLY A 363 16.21 8.55 -17.00
N ASN A 364 16.41 9.84 -17.25
CA ASN A 364 15.64 10.92 -16.61
C ASN A 364 14.22 11.07 -17.16
N ASN A 365 13.97 10.55 -18.38
CA ASN A 365 12.69 10.73 -19.06
C ASN A 365 11.59 9.80 -18.56
N CYS A 366 11.96 8.69 -17.91
CA CYS A 366 11.03 7.73 -17.32
C CYS A 366 10.34 8.34 -16.10
N TYR A 367 9.02 8.27 -16.02
CA TYR A 367 8.27 8.69 -14.84
C TYR A 367 8.41 7.64 -13.73
N ILE A 368 9.00 7.97 -12.58
CA ILE A 368 9.18 7.01 -11.47
C ILE A 368 8.61 7.61 -10.19
N ILE A 369 7.67 6.89 -9.60
CA ILE A 369 7.09 7.15 -8.28
C ILE A 369 7.32 5.95 -7.36
N ALA A 370 7.21 6.17 -6.05
CA ALA A 370 7.31 5.10 -5.07
C ALA A 370 6.06 5.03 -4.18
N GLU A 371 5.64 3.82 -3.86
CA GLU A 371 4.82 3.60 -2.68
C GLU A 371 5.67 3.89 -1.45
N LYS A 372 5.34 4.98 -0.76
CA LYS A 372 5.97 5.40 0.48
C LYS A 372 4.93 6.09 1.35
N ILE A 373 4.75 5.58 2.57
CA ILE A 373 3.79 6.12 3.52
C ILE A 373 4.43 7.31 4.24
N LEU A 374 3.95 8.52 3.98
CA LEU A 374 4.42 9.74 4.62
C LEU A 374 3.54 10.05 5.83
N ALA A 375 4.12 10.09 7.03
CA ALA A 375 3.37 10.38 8.25
C ALA A 375 3.41 11.88 8.61
N GLY A 376 2.24 12.50 8.80
CA GLY A 376 2.13 13.86 9.33
C GLY A 376 2.71 14.94 8.40
N HIS A 377 3.88 15.48 8.76
CA HIS A 377 4.60 16.52 7.99
C HIS A 377 5.87 15.98 7.30
N GLU A 378 6.03 14.67 7.24
CA GLU A 378 7.13 14.03 6.50
C GLU A 378 7.07 14.37 5.00
N ASN A 379 8.25 14.56 4.40
CA ASN A 379 8.40 14.70 2.95
C ASN A 379 9.18 13.51 2.40
N LEU A 380 8.99 13.25 1.10
CA LEU A 380 9.89 12.36 0.37
C LEU A 380 11.34 12.85 0.50
N PRO A 381 12.32 11.94 0.68
CA PRO A 381 13.73 12.32 0.71
C PRO A 381 14.12 13.13 -0.53
N GLU A 382 14.65 14.34 -0.34
CA GLU A 382 14.92 15.30 -1.44
C GLU A 382 15.87 14.71 -2.51
N ARG A 383 16.77 13.82 -2.09
CA ARG A 383 17.81 13.21 -2.94
C ARG A 383 17.30 12.06 -3.80
N TRP A 384 16.14 11.52 -3.49
CA TRP A 384 15.53 10.51 -4.33
C TRP A 384 15.06 11.16 -5.61
N ALA A 385 15.66 10.77 -6.73
CA ALA A 385 15.31 11.26 -8.05
C ALA A 385 13.96 10.66 -8.50
N LEU A 386 12.89 10.89 -7.74
CA LEU A 386 11.52 10.46 -8.01
C LEU A 386 10.66 11.65 -8.42
N GLN A 387 9.62 11.37 -9.21
CA GLN A 387 8.57 12.35 -9.51
C GLN A 387 7.62 12.53 -8.32
N GLY A 388 7.48 11.53 -7.44
CA GLY A 388 6.63 11.63 -6.26
C GLY A 388 6.30 10.29 -5.58
N SER A 389 5.25 10.33 -4.75
CA SER A 389 4.65 9.20 -4.04
C SER A 389 3.40 8.70 -4.78
N THR A 390 2.89 7.56 -4.34
CA THR A 390 1.57 7.05 -4.74
C THR A 390 0.38 7.78 -4.11
N GLY A 391 0.61 8.80 -3.27
CA GLY A 391 -0.44 9.75 -2.89
C GLY A 391 -1.22 9.51 -1.61
N TYR A 392 -0.79 8.60 -0.73
CA TYR A 392 -1.43 8.41 0.59
C TYR A 392 -1.41 9.68 1.45
N ASP A 393 -0.39 10.53 1.30
CA ASP A 393 -0.30 11.85 1.93
C ASP A 393 -1.42 12.80 1.47
N PHE A 394 -1.80 12.70 0.20
CA PHE A 394 -2.92 13.47 -0.34
C PHE A 394 -4.26 12.94 0.19
N LEU A 395 -4.44 11.61 0.21
CA LEU A 395 -5.61 10.94 0.78
C LEU A 395 -5.86 11.40 2.21
N ALA A 396 -4.85 11.28 3.08
CA ALA A 396 -4.93 11.69 4.47
C ALA A 396 -5.26 13.18 4.60
N GLY A 397 -4.60 14.04 3.82
CA GLY A 397 -4.86 15.48 3.83
C GLY A 397 -6.31 15.85 3.48
N VAL A 398 -6.90 15.19 2.48
CA VAL A 398 -8.29 15.43 2.08
C VAL A 398 -9.27 14.84 3.09
N SER A 399 -9.03 13.65 3.64
CA SER A 399 -9.90 13.09 4.67
C SER A 399 -9.93 13.98 5.92
N GLN A 400 -8.77 14.48 6.36
CA GLN A 400 -8.68 15.41 7.49
C GLN A 400 -9.36 16.76 7.20
N LEU A 401 -9.34 17.25 5.95
CA LEU A 401 -10.05 18.47 5.56
C LEU A 401 -11.58 18.31 5.65
N LEU A 402 -12.10 17.12 5.36
CA LEU A 402 -13.54 16.81 5.35
C LEU A 402 -14.06 16.36 6.73
N THR A 403 -13.22 16.35 7.75
CA THR A 403 -13.57 16.02 9.13
C THR A 403 -13.89 17.29 9.91
N ASP A 404 -15.10 17.37 10.48
CA ASP A 404 -15.44 18.42 11.44
C ASP A 404 -14.66 18.20 12.75
N GLY A 405 -13.81 19.16 13.09
CA GLY A 405 -12.92 19.01 14.25
C GLY A 405 -13.64 19.01 15.61
N GLU A 406 -14.79 19.68 15.74
CA GLU A 406 -15.56 19.64 17.00
C GLU A 406 -16.28 18.30 17.14
N GLY A 407 -16.86 17.80 16.04
CA GLY A 407 -17.46 16.47 16.00
C GLY A 407 -16.46 15.36 16.24
N MET A 408 -15.27 15.44 15.65
CA MET A 408 -14.20 14.48 15.90
C MET A 408 -13.79 14.44 17.38
N GLU A 409 -13.68 15.60 18.05
CA GLU A 409 -13.40 15.63 19.49
C GLU A 409 -14.56 15.09 20.34
N LYS A 410 -15.82 15.34 19.95
CA LYS A 410 -16.99 14.73 20.61
C LYS A 410 -16.98 13.21 20.50
N LEU A 411 -16.80 12.67 19.29
CA LEU A 411 -16.70 11.22 19.05
C LEU A 411 -15.50 10.61 19.78
N GLY A 412 -14.34 11.26 19.72
CA GLY A 412 -13.14 10.84 20.42
C GLY A 412 -13.32 10.83 21.94
N ARG A 413 -14.02 11.82 22.51
CA ARG A 413 -14.35 11.84 23.94
C ARG A 413 -15.33 10.73 24.31
N PHE A 414 -16.39 10.55 23.53
CA PHE A 414 -17.34 9.45 23.71
C PHE A 414 -16.60 8.11 23.75
N TYR A 415 -15.73 7.86 22.77
CA TYR A 415 -14.92 6.65 22.69
C TYR A 415 -13.95 6.50 23.89
N ARG A 416 -13.22 7.55 24.29
CA ARG A 416 -12.33 7.47 25.46
C ARG A 416 -13.08 7.24 26.78
N THR A 417 -14.31 7.73 26.90
CA THR A 417 -15.12 7.60 28.13
C THR A 417 -15.82 6.24 28.23
N HIS A 418 -16.35 5.71 27.13
CA HIS A 418 -17.14 4.47 27.14
C HIS A 418 -16.30 3.20 26.94
N PHE A 419 -15.02 3.35 26.59
CA PHE A 419 -14.09 2.25 26.36
C PHE A 419 -12.86 2.37 27.29
N PRO A 420 -13.05 2.47 28.63
CA PRO A 420 -12.00 2.86 29.58
C PRO A 420 -10.87 1.83 29.73
N GLY A 421 -11.11 0.57 29.35
CA GLY A 421 -10.07 -0.46 29.29
C GLY A 421 -9.02 -0.22 28.19
N LEU A 422 -9.31 0.68 27.24
CA LEU A 422 -8.44 0.96 26.12
C LEU A 422 -7.43 2.08 26.46
N ALA A 423 -6.15 1.78 26.28
CA ALA A 423 -5.08 2.76 26.47
C ALA A 423 -5.16 3.93 25.47
N LEU A 424 -4.50 5.05 25.81
CA LEU A 424 -4.28 6.16 24.88
C LEU A 424 -3.59 5.67 23.60
N TYR A 425 -3.91 6.28 22.45
CA TYR A 425 -3.39 5.86 21.14
C TYR A 425 -1.86 5.70 21.11
N SER A 426 -1.11 6.63 21.69
CA SER A 426 0.37 6.55 21.74
C SER A 426 0.86 5.32 22.52
N LYS A 427 0.17 4.97 23.62
CA LYS A 427 0.45 3.76 24.39
C LYS A 427 0.06 2.50 23.62
N LEU A 428 -1.10 2.50 22.94
CA LEU A 428 -1.52 1.37 22.08
C LEU A 428 -0.54 1.14 20.93
N ALA A 429 -0.15 2.20 20.20
CA ALA A 429 0.81 2.12 19.11
C ALA A 429 2.12 1.48 19.54
N ARG A 430 2.62 1.90 20.71
CA ARG A 430 3.79 1.29 21.34
C ARG A 430 3.54 -0.18 21.70
N SER A 431 2.44 -0.49 22.39
CA SER A 431 2.14 -1.87 22.80
C SER A 431 1.96 -2.81 21.61
N LYS A 432 1.38 -2.34 20.50
CA LYS A 432 1.24 -3.13 19.26
C LYS A 432 2.57 -3.30 18.54
N LYS A 433 3.45 -2.28 18.51
CA LYS A 433 4.84 -2.45 18.05
C LYS A 433 5.56 -3.52 18.88
N GLN A 434 5.43 -3.48 20.21
CA GLN A 434 6.05 -4.48 21.09
C GLN A 434 5.47 -5.88 20.85
N LEU A 435 4.15 -6.00 20.75
CA LEU A 435 3.45 -7.26 20.48
C LEU A 435 3.96 -7.92 19.19
N VAL A 436 3.97 -7.18 18.08
CA VAL A 436 4.43 -7.70 16.79
C VAL A 436 5.91 -8.08 16.85
N LEU A 437 6.75 -7.23 17.42
CA LEU A 437 8.18 -7.50 17.57
C LEU A 437 8.45 -8.79 18.36
N GLU A 438 7.76 -8.98 19.48
CA GLU A 438 8.00 -10.11 20.39
C GLU A 438 7.36 -11.42 19.94
N LYS A 439 6.18 -11.35 19.30
CA LYS A 439 5.36 -12.53 18.99
C LYS A 439 5.34 -12.94 17.53
N HIS A 440 5.70 -12.05 16.61
CA HIS A 440 5.59 -12.29 15.16
C HIS A 440 6.87 -11.99 14.37
N MET A 441 7.80 -11.24 14.94
CA MET A 441 9.08 -10.87 14.31
C MET A 441 10.28 -11.04 15.24
N ASN A 442 10.21 -11.98 16.17
CA ASN A 442 11.25 -12.22 17.16
C ASN A 442 12.51 -12.81 16.51
N GLY A 443 12.33 -13.69 15.52
CA GLY A 443 13.41 -14.25 14.71
C GLY A 443 14.22 -13.16 14.00
N GLU A 444 13.57 -12.21 13.33
CA GLU A 444 14.24 -11.07 12.70
C GLU A 444 14.94 -10.16 13.71
N TRP A 445 14.32 -9.94 14.87
CA TRP A 445 14.93 -9.18 15.96
C TRP A 445 16.21 -9.87 16.47
N ASP A 446 16.20 -11.19 16.65
CA ASP A 446 17.40 -11.96 16.97
C ASP A 446 18.45 -11.83 15.88
N ASN A 447 18.05 -11.88 14.61
CA ASN A 447 18.96 -11.67 13.48
C ASN A 447 19.66 -10.30 13.59
N LEU A 448 18.95 -9.22 13.89
CA LEU A 448 19.54 -7.88 14.06
C LEU A 448 20.53 -7.82 15.22
N VAL A 449 20.23 -8.45 16.36
CA VAL A 449 21.15 -8.50 17.50
C VAL A 449 22.42 -9.26 17.13
N ARG A 450 22.30 -10.38 16.42
CA ARG A 450 23.46 -11.13 15.91
C ARG A 450 24.30 -10.30 14.95
N GLU A 451 23.67 -9.51 14.08
CA GLU A 451 24.38 -8.64 13.15
C GLU A 451 25.31 -7.66 13.86
N VAL A 452 24.94 -7.15 15.05
CA VAL A 452 25.81 -6.29 15.87
C VAL A 452 27.16 -6.97 16.16
N PHE A 453 27.14 -8.24 16.56
CA PHE A 453 28.34 -9.02 16.86
C PHE A 453 29.08 -9.44 15.59
N ARG A 454 28.36 -9.86 14.54
CA ARG A 454 28.96 -10.23 13.25
C ARG A 454 29.73 -9.06 12.62
N LEU A 455 29.19 -7.85 12.76
CA LEU A 455 29.78 -6.61 12.29
C LEU A 455 30.81 -6.01 13.27
N LYS A 456 31.08 -6.68 14.40
CA LYS A 456 32.05 -6.26 15.44
C LYS A 456 31.77 -4.84 15.98
N LEU A 457 30.49 -4.50 16.13
CA LEU A 457 30.03 -3.21 16.66
C LEU A 457 29.86 -3.21 18.18
N ALA A 458 29.82 -4.39 18.79
CA ALA A 458 29.80 -4.58 20.24
C ALA A 458 30.96 -5.48 20.69
N PRO A 459 31.54 -5.26 21.88
CA PRO A 459 32.50 -6.18 22.48
C PRO A 459 31.92 -7.60 22.66
N PRO A 460 32.70 -8.68 22.50
CA PRO A 460 32.21 -10.06 22.65
C PRO A 460 31.55 -10.38 24.00
N GLU A 461 31.99 -9.71 25.07
CA GLU A 461 31.49 -9.83 26.44
C GLU A 461 30.18 -9.07 26.70
N THR A 462 29.67 -8.32 25.72
CA THR A 462 28.40 -7.61 25.84
C THR A 462 27.26 -8.58 26.11
N ASP A 463 26.47 -8.32 27.15
CA ASP A 463 25.26 -9.09 27.46
C ASP A 463 24.26 -9.02 26.29
N LYS A 464 24.11 -10.14 25.59
CA LYS A 464 23.23 -10.29 24.43
C LYS A 464 21.76 -10.05 24.78
N GLY A 465 21.31 -10.51 25.95
CA GLY A 465 19.93 -10.35 26.40
C GLY A 465 19.61 -8.87 26.67
N ARG A 466 20.51 -8.18 27.39
CA ARG A 466 20.36 -6.75 27.65
C ARG A 466 20.46 -5.90 26.37
N LEU A 467 21.36 -6.25 25.44
CA LEU A 467 21.43 -5.60 24.13
C LEU A 467 20.17 -5.84 23.30
N LYS A 468 19.64 -7.07 23.29
CA LYS A 468 18.37 -7.41 22.63
C LYS A 468 17.25 -6.52 23.15
N MET A 469 17.05 -6.45 24.46
CA MET A 469 16.07 -5.57 25.11
C MET A 469 16.26 -4.09 24.75
N ALA A 470 17.50 -3.57 24.83
CA ALA A 470 17.81 -2.19 24.44
C ALA A 470 17.43 -1.90 22.97
N MET A 471 17.74 -2.82 22.06
CA MET A 471 17.40 -2.71 20.65
C MET A 471 15.88 -2.65 20.44
N SER A 472 15.09 -3.44 21.20
CA SER A 472 13.62 -3.35 21.17
C SER A 472 13.14 -1.98 21.61
N GLU A 473 13.63 -1.46 22.74
CA GLU A 473 13.22 -0.13 23.24
C GLU A 473 13.52 0.96 22.19
N PHE A 474 14.71 0.92 21.59
CA PHE A 474 15.12 1.83 20.54
C PHE A 474 14.23 1.74 19.29
N ILE A 475 14.05 0.53 18.72
CA ILE A 475 13.27 0.33 17.48
C ILE A 475 11.81 0.75 17.68
N VAL A 476 11.20 0.45 18.83
CA VAL A 476 9.81 0.83 19.11
C VAL A 476 9.66 2.35 19.21
N CYS A 477 10.68 3.05 19.71
CA CYS A 477 10.73 4.51 19.78
C CYS A 477 11.05 5.20 18.45
N LEU A 478 11.52 4.47 17.43
CA LEU A 478 11.72 5.07 16.12
C LEU A 478 10.38 5.59 15.56
N PRO A 479 10.35 6.84 15.04
CA PRO A 479 9.17 7.39 14.39
C PRO A 479 8.84 6.64 13.08
N ALA A 480 7.62 6.85 12.57
CA ALA A 480 7.21 6.34 11.25
C ALA A 480 8.13 6.83 10.13
N ASN A 481 8.48 8.12 10.19
CA ASN A 481 9.51 8.76 9.38
C ASN A 481 10.88 8.36 9.92
N ARG A 482 11.32 7.13 9.60
CA ARG A 482 12.67 6.65 9.88
C ARG A 482 13.71 7.43 9.06
N ILE A 483 14.98 7.32 9.44
CA ILE A 483 16.09 7.86 8.65
C ILE A 483 16.43 6.94 7.46
N TYR A 484 17.06 7.50 6.43
CA TYR A 484 17.61 6.77 5.28
C TYR A 484 19.11 7.01 5.21
N PRO A 485 19.92 6.20 5.92
CA PRO A 485 21.34 6.47 6.06
C PRO A 485 22.07 6.15 4.75
N GLU A 486 22.41 7.20 3.97
CA GLU A 486 23.02 7.07 2.64
C GLU A 486 24.56 6.97 2.70
N GLY A 487 25.20 7.60 3.68
CA GLY A 487 26.66 7.72 3.77
C GLY A 487 27.14 8.26 5.11
N TRP A 488 28.47 8.33 5.27
CA TRP A 488 29.13 8.80 6.49
C TRP A 488 29.87 10.13 6.26
N PRO A 489 29.86 11.09 7.20
CA PRO A 489 29.06 11.10 8.44
C PRO A 489 27.57 11.25 8.17
N LEU A 490 26.74 10.82 9.12
CA LEU A 490 25.28 10.99 9.00
C LEU A 490 24.90 12.47 9.03
N PRO A 491 23.82 12.86 8.32
CA PRO A 491 23.24 14.19 8.46
C PRO A 491 22.87 14.50 9.92
N ALA A 492 23.13 15.73 10.38
CA ALA A 492 22.84 16.14 11.76
C ALA A 492 21.37 15.99 12.16
N ALA A 493 20.44 16.00 11.20
CA ALA A 493 19.04 15.76 11.48
C ALA A 493 18.71 14.29 11.72
N ASP A 494 19.38 13.39 11.02
CA ASP A 494 19.23 11.95 11.22
C ASP A 494 19.77 11.58 12.60
N ILE A 495 20.95 12.12 12.97
CA ILE A 495 21.53 11.96 14.31
C ILE A 495 20.55 12.40 15.39
N ARG A 496 19.92 13.59 15.25
CA ARG A 496 18.92 14.05 16.23
C ARG A 496 17.73 13.12 16.38
N GLN A 497 17.25 12.52 15.28
CA GLN A 497 16.14 11.56 15.36
C GLN A 497 16.56 10.27 16.06
N LEU A 498 17.75 9.76 15.75
CA LEU A 498 18.31 8.58 16.42
C LEU A 498 18.53 8.85 17.92
N ASP A 499 19.12 9.99 18.27
CA ASP A 499 19.39 10.38 19.65
C ASP A 499 18.09 10.56 20.44
N GLN A 500 17.07 11.20 19.86
CA GLN A 500 15.75 11.32 20.50
C GLN A 500 15.12 9.95 20.77
N ALA A 501 15.20 9.01 19.81
CA ALA A 501 14.68 7.67 20.01
C ALA A 501 15.43 6.92 21.12
N ILE A 502 16.75 7.14 21.27
CA ILE A 502 17.53 6.62 22.40
C ILE A 502 17.10 7.26 23.72
N GLU A 503 16.94 8.58 23.78
CA GLU A 503 16.48 9.28 24.99
C GLU A 503 15.10 8.77 25.44
N ASP A 504 14.16 8.65 24.52
CA ASP A 504 12.84 8.10 24.78
C ASP A 504 12.92 6.64 25.26
N ALA A 505 13.81 5.83 24.67
CA ALA A 505 14.05 4.45 25.10
C ALA A 505 14.65 4.36 26.52
N ILE A 506 15.60 5.24 26.88
CA ILE A 506 16.20 5.29 28.22
C ILE A 506 15.15 5.66 29.27
N LEU A 507 14.32 6.67 28.99
CA LEU A 507 13.25 7.09 29.89
C LEU A 507 12.24 5.98 30.17
N ARG A 508 12.01 5.10 29.19
CA ARG A 508 11.10 3.97 29.31
C ARG A 508 11.66 2.83 30.12
N ASN A 509 12.93 2.51 29.92
CA ASN A 509 13.57 1.36 30.52
C ASN A 509 15.02 1.67 30.94
N PRO A 510 15.21 2.38 32.06
CA PRO A 510 16.53 2.81 32.53
C PRO A 510 17.51 1.64 32.73
N ALA A 511 17.01 0.43 33.01
CA ALA A 511 17.83 -0.78 33.18
C ALA A 511 18.56 -1.22 31.90
N THR A 512 18.20 -0.65 30.75
CA THR A 512 18.87 -0.87 29.45
C THR A 512 19.82 0.27 29.05
N GLY A 513 19.98 1.30 29.90
CA GLY A 513 20.72 2.53 29.59
C GLY A 513 22.13 2.30 29.04
N THR A 514 22.96 1.48 29.69
CA THR A 514 24.32 1.18 29.21
C THR A 514 24.33 0.55 27.82
N ALA A 515 23.38 -0.34 27.52
CA ALA A 515 23.29 -0.97 26.20
C ALA A 515 22.70 -0.01 25.14
N LEU A 516 21.82 0.91 25.54
CA LEU A 516 21.33 1.98 24.67
C LEU A 516 22.44 2.98 24.33
N GLU A 517 23.32 3.33 25.27
CA GLU A 517 24.50 4.15 24.97
C GLU A 517 25.49 3.43 24.03
N LEU A 518 25.62 2.11 24.15
CA LEU A 518 26.37 1.32 23.17
C LEU A 518 25.74 1.43 21.77
N ILE A 519 24.40 1.36 21.65
CA ILE A 519 23.70 1.58 20.37
C ILE A 519 23.94 3.01 19.87
N ARG A 520 23.88 4.02 20.75
CA ARG A 520 24.16 5.42 20.40
C ARG A 520 25.56 5.59 19.80
N SER A 521 26.55 4.85 20.31
CA SER A 521 27.90 4.87 19.74
C SER A 521 27.95 4.47 18.27
N PHE A 522 26.95 3.75 17.73
CA PHE A 522 26.95 3.29 16.33
C PHE A 522 27.05 4.45 15.35
N TRP A 523 26.56 5.63 15.70
CA TRP A 523 26.66 6.81 14.84
C TRP A 523 27.68 7.88 15.30
N ASP A 524 28.73 7.46 16.03
CA ASP A 524 29.83 8.35 16.42
C ASP A 524 30.66 8.83 15.19
N PRO A 525 30.74 10.15 14.93
CA PRO A 525 31.46 10.71 13.78
C PRO A 525 32.96 10.39 13.75
N ASP A 526 33.58 10.11 14.90
CA ASP A 526 35.03 9.90 15.03
C ASP A 526 35.45 8.44 14.81
N LYS A 527 34.52 7.55 14.43
CA LYS A 527 34.79 6.15 14.13
C LYS A 527 35.72 5.94 12.92
N LYS A 528 36.51 4.86 12.97
CA LYS A 528 37.34 4.41 11.84
C LYS A 528 36.48 4.00 10.64
N GLN A 529 37.00 4.16 9.43
CA GLN A 529 36.27 3.89 8.17
C GLN A 529 35.62 2.49 8.09
N LEU A 530 36.32 1.43 8.56
CA LEU A 530 35.74 0.08 8.54
C LEU A 530 34.55 -0.03 9.51
N GLN A 531 34.64 0.62 10.67
CA GLN A 531 33.58 0.65 11.67
C GLN A 531 32.39 1.50 11.21
N THR A 532 32.63 2.59 10.48
CA THR A 532 31.54 3.41 9.91
C THR A 532 30.80 2.66 8.80
N ALA A 533 31.48 1.88 7.96
CA ALA A 533 30.82 1.01 6.98
C ALA A 533 29.95 -0.07 7.64
N ALA A 534 30.46 -0.71 8.69
CA ALA A 534 29.72 -1.69 9.49
C ALA A 534 28.49 -1.06 10.17
N ALA A 535 28.66 0.09 10.81
CA ALA A 535 27.58 0.82 11.46
C ALA A 535 26.52 1.29 10.46
N LEU A 536 26.95 1.79 9.30
CA LEU A 536 26.04 2.20 8.22
C LEU A 536 25.19 1.03 7.73
N LEU A 537 25.79 -0.15 7.54
CA LEU A 537 25.05 -1.36 7.16
C LEU A 537 24.05 -1.78 8.24
N LEU A 538 24.45 -1.77 9.51
CA LEU A 538 23.53 -2.10 10.61
C LEU A 538 22.36 -1.11 10.67
N LEU A 539 22.63 0.20 10.55
CA LEU A 539 21.58 1.22 10.55
C LEU A 539 20.62 1.04 9.37
N LYS A 540 21.11 0.71 8.17
CA LYS A 540 20.26 0.35 7.02
C LYS A 540 19.35 -0.85 7.32
N LYS A 541 19.87 -1.91 7.95
CA LYS A 541 19.08 -3.07 8.35
C LYS A 541 18.05 -2.75 9.44
N ILE A 542 18.44 -1.96 10.45
CA ILE A 542 17.54 -1.51 11.51
C ILE A 542 16.40 -0.68 10.93
N THR A 543 16.70 0.29 10.06
CA THR A 543 15.65 1.11 9.46
C THR A 543 14.78 0.25 8.56
N GLN A 544 15.35 -0.63 7.73
CA GLN A 544 14.62 -1.57 6.85
C GLN A 544 13.59 -2.38 7.66
N PHE A 545 14.00 -2.92 8.81
CA PHE A 545 13.13 -3.64 9.72
C PHE A 545 12.10 -2.73 10.42
N ALA A 546 12.48 -1.53 10.87
CA ALA A 546 11.59 -0.61 11.55
C ALA A 546 10.39 -0.18 10.69
N GLY A 547 10.59 -0.02 9.36
CA GLY A 547 9.50 0.27 8.42
C GLY A 547 8.50 -0.89 8.32
N GLN A 548 8.99 -2.13 8.28
CA GLN A 548 8.12 -3.33 8.28
C GLN A 548 7.35 -3.45 9.59
N LEU A 549 8.04 -3.29 10.72
CA LEU A 549 7.41 -3.31 12.04
C LEU A 549 6.32 -2.25 12.16
N TYR A 550 6.54 -1.04 11.64
CA TYR A 550 5.51 0.01 11.63
C TYR A 550 4.26 -0.42 10.86
N ARG A 551 4.41 -0.95 9.64
CA ARG A 551 3.27 -1.40 8.83
C ARG A 551 2.50 -2.53 9.50
N GLU A 552 3.18 -3.56 9.99
CA GLU A 552 2.55 -4.71 10.68
C GLU A 552 1.84 -4.30 11.98
N SER A 553 2.46 -3.42 12.78
CA SER A 553 1.94 -3.06 14.10
C SER A 553 0.91 -1.92 14.08
N ILE A 554 1.03 -0.98 13.15
CA ILE A 554 0.15 0.19 13.10
C ILE A 554 -0.94 -0.04 12.06
N GLU A 555 -0.54 -0.24 10.81
CA GLU A 555 -1.48 -0.38 9.71
C GLU A 555 -2.25 -1.70 9.83
N GLU A 556 -1.57 -2.84 9.97
CA GLU A 556 -2.19 -4.16 10.00
C GLU A 556 -2.63 -4.63 11.41
N THR A 557 -2.54 -3.78 12.43
CA THR A 557 -2.98 -4.15 13.78
C THR A 557 -3.68 -3.01 14.52
N LEU A 558 -3.00 -1.90 14.81
CA LEU A 558 -3.57 -0.81 15.61
C LEU A 558 -4.81 -0.17 14.98
N PHE A 559 -4.83 -0.01 13.66
CA PHE A 559 -5.96 0.54 12.91
C PHE A 559 -7.23 -0.32 12.99
N TYR A 560 -7.13 -1.56 13.44
CA TYR A 560 -8.29 -2.44 13.71
C TYR A 560 -8.67 -2.47 15.21
N VAL A 561 -7.94 -1.74 16.05
CA VAL A 561 -8.16 -1.69 17.50
C VAL A 561 -8.65 -0.32 17.95
N TYR A 562 -8.07 0.77 17.42
CA TYR A 562 -8.47 2.12 17.80
C TYR A 562 -9.63 2.62 16.93
N ASN A 563 -10.86 2.36 17.38
CA ASN A 563 -12.07 2.49 16.56
C ASN A 563 -12.81 3.82 16.78
N ALA A 564 -12.16 4.87 17.28
CA ALA A 564 -12.82 6.15 17.59
C ALA A 564 -13.56 6.75 16.38
N LEU A 565 -12.88 6.77 15.22
CA LEU A 565 -13.46 7.10 13.93
C LEU A 565 -12.66 6.39 12.83
N LEU A 566 -13.29 5.43 12.15
CA LEU A 566 -12.59 4.53 11.22
C LEU A 566 -12.05 5.23 9.96
N SER A 567 -12.54 6.42 9.61
CA SER A 567 -12.07 7.14 8.42
C SER A 567 -10.59 7.54 8.47
N HIS A 568 -10.04 7.70 9.68
CA HIS A 568 -8.63 8.09 9.90
C HIS A 568 -7.71 6.90 10.21
N ASN A 569 -8.25 5.68 10.15
CA ASN A 569 -7.49 4.44 10.24
C ASN A 569 -7.06 4.05 8.84
N GLU A 570 -6.26 4.89 8.18
CA GLU A 570 -5.75 4.68 6.82
C GLU A 570 -4.26 4.94 6.72
N ALA A 571 -3.62 4.29 5.75
CA ALA A 571 -2.19 4.48 5.50
C ALA A 571 -1.89 5.96 5.20
N GLY A 572 -0.93 6.54 5.94
CA GLY A 572 -0.55 7.95 5.85
C GLY A 572 -1.43 8.90 6.69
N ASP A 573 -2.55 8.43 7.26
CA ASP A 573 -3.41 9.19 8.16
C ASP A 573 -3.17 8.81 9.64
N SER A 574 -3.82 9.51 10.55
CA SER A 574 -3.75 9.25 11.99
C SER A 574 -5.03 9.70 12.70
N PRO A 575 -5.66 8.84 13.52
CA PRO A 575 -6.90 9.16 14.22
C PRO A 575 -6.74 10.14 15.39
N VAL A 576 -5.49 10.52 15.72
CA VAL A 576 -5.18 11.46 16.80
C VAL A 576 -4.37 12.69 16.35
N GLN A 577 -4.20 12.90 15.04
CA GLN A 577 -3.50 14.10 14.55
C GLN A 577 -4.35 15.36 14.68
N ASN A 578 -3.69 16.50 14.84
CA ASN A 578 -4.32 17.81 14.99
C ASN A 578 -5.26 18.14 13.82
N LYS A 579 -6.42 18.72 14.15
CA LYS A 579 -7.42 19.27 13.22
C LYS A 579 -6.74 19.96 12.04
N CYS A 580 -6.83 19.38 10.84
CA CYS A 580 -6.38 20.03 9.61
C CYS A 580 -7.32 21.21 9.34
N THR A 581 -6.83 22.43 9.55
CA THR A 581 -7.60 23.62 9.20
C THR A 581 -7.60 23.84 7.68
N LEU A 582 -8.53 24.66 7.20
CA LEU A 582 -8.54 25.06 5.79
C LEU A 582 -7.20 25.69 5.36
N ASP A 583 -6.61 26.51 6.23
CA ASP A 583 -5.29 27.11 6.00
C ASP A 583 -4.17 26.07 5.94
N ASP A 584 -4.18 25.08 6.84
CA ASP A 584 -3.20 23.98 6.81
C ASP A 584 -3.29 23.19 5.50
N PHE A 585 -4.50 22.93 5.00
CA PHE A 585 -4.68 22.25 3.73
C PHE A 585 -4.15 23.08 2.55
N HIS A 586 -4.44 24.38 2.51
CA HIS A 586 -3.89 25.28 1.49
C HIS A 586 -2.36 25.38 1.54
N GLU A 587 -1.77 25.40 2.74
CA GLU A 587 -0.32 25.35 2.93
C GLU A 587 0.26 24.04 2.41
N ARG A 588 -0.35 22.89 2.73
CA ARG A 588 0.05 21.57 2.21
C ARG A 588 0.02 21.52 0.69
N MET A 589 -1.04 22.02 0.04
CA MET A 589 -1.13 22.06 -1.43
C MET A 589 -0.07 22.98 -2.04
N THR A 590 0.22 24.10 -1.38
CA THR A 590 1.31 25.00 -1.80
C THR A 590 2.65 24.30 -1.71
N VAL A 591 2.96 23.62 -0.59
CA VAL A 591 4.20 22.86 -0.41
C VAL A 591 4.32 21.74 -1.44
N ARG A 592 3.25 20.98 -1.66
CA ARG A 592 3.17 19.91 -2.66
C ARG A 592 3.51 20.41 -4.06
N GLN A 593 2.99 21.56 -4.46
CA GLN A 593 3.32 22.15 -5.77
C GLN A 593 4.83 22.38 -5.97
N TYR A 594 5.58 22.68 -4.91
CA TYR A 594 7.02 22.94 -5.00
C TYR A 594 7.88 21.67 -4.77
N LEU A 595 7.48 20.83 -3.82
CA LEU A 595 8.29 19.69 -3.38
C LEU A 595 7.91 18.37 -4.03
N SER A 596 6.71 18.22 -4.56
CA SER A 596 6.21 16.98 -5.15
C SER A 596 5.07 17.21 -6.16
N PRO A 597 5.25 18.12 -7.16
CA PRO A 597 4.19 18.51 -8.09
C PRO A 597 3.67 17.36 -8.98
N PHE A 598 4.43 16.27 -9.07
CA PHE A 598 4.10 15.10 -9.88
C PHE A 598 3.79 13.87 -9.03
N SER A 599 3.63 13.99 -7.71
CA SER A 599 3.05 12.90 -6.90
C SER A 599 1.60 12.62 -7.32
N LEU A 600 1.14 11.39 -7.12
CA LEU A 600 -0.26 11.04 -7.35
C LEU A 600 -1.17 11.66 -6.28
N ASN A 601 -2.33 12.14 -6.69
CA ASN A 601 -3.44 12.53 -5.83
C ASN A 601 -4.40 11.35 -5.78
N THR A 602 -4.22 10.53 -4.74
CA THR A 602 -4.93 9.26 -4.56
C THR A 602 -5.98 9.40 -3.47
N THR A 603 -7.12 8.73 -3.64
CA THR A 603 -8.18 8.64 -2.62
C THR A 603 -8.70 7.21 -2.41
N ALA A 604 -8.40 6.28 -3.31
CA ALA A 604 -8.57 4.84 -3.11
C ALA A 604 -7.40 4.12 -3.79
N THR A 605 -7.01 2.97 -3.24
CA THR A 605 -6.04 2.07 -3.85
C THR A 605 -6.51 0.63 -3.72
N HIS A 606 -5.65 -0.31 -4.10
CA HIS A 606 -5.88 -1.72 -3.82
C HIS A 606 -5.61 -2.10 -2.35
N ASP A 607 -4.95 -1.23 -1.57
CA ASP A 607 -4.55 -1.49 -0.18
C ASP A 607 -5.32 -0.62 0.83
N THR A 608 -6.06 0.40 0.38
CA THR A 608 -6.91 1.21 1.27
C THR A 608 -7.91 0.33 2.01
N ARG A 609 -8.04 0.56 3.32
CA ARG A 609 -8.98 -0.18 4.20
C ARG A 609 -10.42 0.13 3.89
N TRP A 610 -10.69 1.30 3.31
CA TRP A 610 -12.03 1.75 2.97
C TRP A 610 -12.08 2.21 1.52
N GLY A 611 -13.21 1.94 0.85
CA GLY A 611 -13.56 2.61 -0.39
C GLY A 611 -13.59 4.13 -0.20
N GLU A 612 -13.31 4.89 -1.26
CA GLU A 612 -13.09 6.33 -1.10
C GLU A 612 -14.33 7.10 -0.63
N ASP A 613 -15.53 6.59 -0.92
CA ASP A 613 -16.79 7.20 -0.49
C ASP A 613 -17.28 6.61 0.85
N ALA A 614 -16.99 5.33 1.14
CA ALA A 614 -17.18 4.75 2.47
C ALA A 614 -16.40 5.53 3.55
N ARG A 615 -15.13 5.87 3.26
CA ARG A 615 -14.30 6.67 4.17
C ARG A 615 -14.87 8.06 4.39
N VAL A 616 -15.34 8.70 3.33
CA VAL A 616 -15.92 10.04 3.42
C VAL A 616 -17.27 10.04 4.15
N ARG A 617 -18.08 8.99 4.00
CA ARG A 617 -19.29 8.80 4.81
C ARG A 617 -18.96 8.66 6.29
N LEU A 618 -17.89 7.96 6.64
CA LEU A 618 -17.39 7.92 8.01
C LEU A 618 -16.97 9.32 8.49
N ASN A 619 -16.27 10.13 7.68
CA ASN A 619 -15.97 11.53 8.03
C ASN A 619 -17.26 12.32 8.34
N ALA A 620 -18.35 12.04 7.63
CA ALA A 620 -19.63 12.71 7.84
C ALA A 620 -20.29 12.41 9.22
N LEU A 621 -19.88 11.36 9.95
CA LEU A 621 -20.33 11.18 11.34
C LEU A 621 -19.97 12.37 12.23
N THR A 622 -18.89 13.09 11.89
CA THR A 622 -18.46 14.28 12.64
C THR A 622 -19.40 15.48 12.49
N ILE A 623 -20.30 15.49 11.50
CA ILE A 623 -21.30 16.57 11.38
C ILE A 623 -22.60 16.27 12.15
N ILE A 624 -22.83 15.00 12.52
CA ILE A 624 -23.98 14.54 13.32
C ILE A 624 -23.56 13.71 14.55
N PRO A 625 -22.55 14.14 15.33
CA PRO A 625 -21.92 13.30 16.35
C PRO A 625 -22.89 12.92 17.48
N ASP A 626 -23.76 13.84 17.89
CA ASP A 626 -24.69 13.62 19.00
C ASP A 626 -25.77 12.58 18.62
N LEU A 627 -26.25 12.63 17.37
CA LEU A 627 -27.20 11.65 16.84
C LEU A 627 -26.58 10.26 16.72
N TRP A 628 -25.33 10.18 16.23
CA TRP A 628 -24.59 8.92 16.17
C TRP A 628 -24.39 8.30 17.56
N ILE A 629 -23.93 9.10 18.52
CA ILE A 629 -23.70 8.65 19.91
C ILE A 629 -24.99 8.11 20.53
N GLN A 630 -26.09 8.87 20.41
CA GLN A 630 -27.39 8.45 20.94
C GLN A 630 -27.82 7.11 20.35
N GLN A 631 -27.64 6.94 19.04
CA GLN A 631 -28.07 5.74 18.34
C GLN A 631 -27.22 4.52 18.70
N VAL A 632 -25.90 4.71 18.82
CA VAL A 632 -24.97 3.66 19.28
C VAL A 632 -25.31 3.17 20.69
N GLN A 633 -25.58 4.09 21.62
CA GLN A 633 -25.99 3.72 22.98
C GLN A 633 -27.33 2.96 23.00
N ALA A 634 -28.28 3.38 22.16
CA ALA A 634 -29.56 2.69 22.01
C ALA A 634 -29.39 1.28 21.44
N TRP A 635 -28.59 1.12 20.38
CA TRP A 635 -28.30 -0.20 19.80
C TRP A 635 -27.56 -1.12 20.76
N HIS A 636 -26.53 -0.61 21.44
CA HIS A 636 -25.80 -1.39 22.43
C HIS A 636 -26.71 -1.92 23.55
N THR A 637 -27.64 -1.09 24.03
CA THR A 637 -28.64 -1.52 25.01
C THR A 637 -29.59 -2.56 24.43
N ALA A 638 -30.08 -2.35 23.21
CA ALA A 638 -31.03 -3.25 22.55
C ALA A 638 -30.43 -4.60 22.16
N HIS A 639 -29.12 -4.66 21.93
CA HIS A 639 -28.43 -5.88 21.51
C HIS A 639 -27.83 -6.67 22.67
N HIS A 640 -28.07 -6.29 23.92
CA HIS A 640 -27.55 -6.98 25.10
C HIS A 640 -27.78 -8.51 25.05
N ASP A 641 -29.00 -8.93 24.67
CA ASP A 641 -29.38 -10.34 24.57
C ASP A 641 -28.82 -11.07 23.33
N LEU A 642 -28.17 -10.33 22.42
CA LEU A 642 -27.52 -10.89 21.22
C LEU A 642 -26.04 -11.19 21.45
N ILE A 643 -25.43 -10.61 22.49
CA ILE A 643 -24.02 -10.81 22.83
C ILE A 643 -23.85 -12.15 23.55
N ALA A 644 -23.03 -13.03 22.97
CA ALA A 644 -22.68 -14.30 23.61
C ALA A 644 -21.53 -14.11 24.60
N LEU A 645 -21.40 -15.03 25.56
CA LEU A 645 -20.22 -15.12 26.44
C LEU A 645 -19.35 -16.30 25.99
N ILE A 646 -18.16 -16.00 25.47
CA ILE A 646 -17.13 -16.98 25.12
C ILE A 646 -15.99 -16.82 26.11
N ASP A 647 -15.70 -17.86 26.89
CA ASP A 647 -14.71 -17.81 27.98
C ASP A 647 -14.88 -16.60 28.92
N GLU A 648 -16.13 -16.37 29.35
CA GLU A 648 -16.55 -15.25 30.21
C GLU A 648 -16.36 -13.85 29.59
N LYS A 649 -16.05 -13.76 28.29
CA LYS A 649 -15.91 -12.49 27.56
C LYS A 649 -17.07 -12.29 26.58
N PRO A 650 -17.60 -11.06 26.46
CA PRO A 650 -18.61 -10.74 25.46
C PRO A 650 -18.06 -10.92 24.05
N ALA A 651 -18.86 -11.52 23.17
CA ALA A 651 -18.57 -11.71 21.75
C ALA A 651 -19.77 -11.27 20.87
N PRO A 652 -19.64 -10.17 20.10
CA PRO A 652 -18.48 -9.27 20.06
C PRO A 652 -18.30 -8.52 21.39
N ASP A 653 -17.05 -8.15 21.69
CA ASP A 653 -16.82 -7.15 22.74
C ASP A 653 -17.30 -5.76 22.29
N LEU A 654 -17.37 -4.81 23.23
CA LEU A 654 -17.89 -3.48 22.94
C LEU A 654 -17.12 -2.76 21.81
N ASN A 655 -15.80 -2.97 21.69
CA ASN A 655 -14.97 -2.31 20.69
C ASN A 655 -15.16 -2.89 19.29
N ASP A 656 -15.34 -4.21 19.22
CA ASP A 656 -15.69 -4.93 18.00
C ASP A 656 -17.13 -4.61 17.57
N GLU A 657 -18.07 -4.52 18.51
CA GLU A 657 -19.44 -4.06 18.28
C GLU A 657 -19.47 -2.66 17.66
N TYR A 658 -18.71 -1.71 18.23
CA TYR A 658 -18.62 -0.35 17.70
C TYR A 658 -17.95 -0.29 16.32
N PHE A 659 -16.97 -1.17 16.05
CA PHE A 659 -16.39 -1.35 14.72
C PHE A 659 -17.44 -1.81 13.71
N ILE A 660 -18.25 -2.81 14.06
CA ILE A 660 -19.32 -3.35 13.21
C ILE A 660 -20.31 -2.24 12.86
N TYR A 661 -20.74 -1.42 13.82
CA TYR A 661 -21.68 -0.32 13.57
C TYR A 661 -21.14 0.69 12.55
N GLN A 662 -19.90 1.15 12.72
CA GLN A 662 -19.29 2.07 11.76
C GLN A 662 -19.10 1.41 10.39
N THR A 663 -18.73 0.14 10.34
CA THR A 663 -18.54 -0.61 9.09
C THR A 663 -19.83 -0.72 8.30
N VAL A 664 -20.94 -1.08 8.97
CA VAL A 664 -22.26 -1.13 8.35
C VAL A 664 -22.62 0.25 7.79
N PHE A 665 -22.53 1.30 8.61
CA PHE A 665 -22.82 2.66 8.19
C PHE A 665 -22.01 3.10 6.96
N ALA A 666 -20.69 2.86 6.98
CA ALA A 666 -19.79 3.19 5.88
C ALA A 666 -20.18 2.48 4.57
N CYS A 667 -20.54 1.20 4.66
CA CYS A 667 -20.74 0.33 3.50
C CYS A 667 -22.20 0.27 3.01
N LEU A 668 -23.15 0.93 3.68
CA LEU A 668 -24.55 0.97 3.26
C LEU A 668 -24.64 1.33 1.76
N PRO A 669 -25.29 0.51 0.92
CA PRO A 669 -25.42 0.85 -0.49
C PRO A 669 -26.21 2.14 -0.68
N ALA A 670 -25.82 2.95 -1.67
CA ALA A 670 -26.56 4.17 -2.00
C ALA A 670 -28.00 3.88 -2.47
N SER A 671 -28.30 2.67 -2.97
CA SER A 671 -29.68 2.26 -3.25
C SER A 671 -30.52 2.07 -1.98
N GLY A 672 -29.88 1.92 -0.81
CA GLY A 672 -30.53 1.45 0.41
C GLY A 672 -30.80 -0.05 0.44
N GLU A 673 -30.59 -0.77 -0.66
CA GLU A 673 -30.86 -2.21 -0.72
C GLU A 673 -29.77 -3.01 0.00
N THR A 674 -30.17 -3.78 1.00
CA THR A 674 -29.28 -4.56 1.88
C THR A 674 -29.66 -6.03 1.80
N ASP A 675 -29.16 -6.71 0.77
CA ASP A 675 -29.44 -8.12 0.51
C ASP A 675 -28.53 -9.06 1.33
N THR A 676 -28.69 -10.37 1.12
CA THR A 676 -27.83 -11.38 1.75
C THR A 676 -26.36 -11.23 1.35
N GLY A 677 -26.07 -10.67 0.18
CA GLY A 677 -24.72 -10.34 -0.27
C GLY A 677 -24.08 -9.23 0.56
N PHE A 678 -24.84 -8.21 0.95
CA PHE A 678 -24.37 -7.16 1.86
C PHE A 678 -23.95 -7.74 3.23
N SER A 679 -24.82 -8.53 3.85
CA SER A 679 -24.52 -9.15 5.16
C SER A 679 -23.26 -10.05 5.10
N ALA A 680 -23.15 -10.88 4.05
CA ALA A 680 -21.98 -11.74 3.85
C ALA A 680 -20.67 -10.93 3.69
N ARG A 681 -20.71 -9.77 3.03
CA ARG A 681 -19.54 -8.88 2.87
C ARG A 681 -19.11 -8.24 4.18
N ILE A 682 -20.06 -7.79 5.00
CA ILE A 682 -19.78 -7.25 6.34
C ILE A 682 -19.18 -8.34 7.24
N ALA A 683 -19.75 -9.54 7.22
CA ALA A 683 -19.24 -10.70 7.94
C ALA A 683 -17.80 -11.07 7.53
N ALA A 684 -17.51 -11.16 6.23
CA ALA A 684 -16.17 -11.45 5.72
C ALA A 684 -15.16 -10.35 6.08
N THR A 685 -15.58 -9.08 5.98
CA THR A 685 -14.78 -7.92 6.40
C THR A 685 -14.42 -8.02 7.88
N PHE A 686 -15.40 -8.30 8.74
CA PHE A 686 -15.18 -8.39 10.18
C PHE A 686 -14.26 -9.57 10.55
N LEU A 687 -14.40 -10.72 9.90
CA LEU A 687 -13.53 -11.88 10.14
C LEU A 687 -12.06 -11.57 9.84
N LYS A 688 -11.78 -10.78 8.79
CA LYS A 688 -10.42 -10.29 8.53
C LYS A 688 -9.96 -9.36 9.65
N VAL A 689 -10.78 -8.37 9.99
CA VAL A 689 -10.48 -7.34 11.00
C VAL A 689 -10.15 -7.95 12.36
N VAL A 690 -10.97 -8.88 12.86
CA VAL A 690 -10.76 -9.47 14.20
C VAL A 690 -9.45 -10.26 14.28
N ARG A 691 -9.04 -10.90 13.17
CA ARG A 691 -7.75 -11.60 13.06
C ARG A 691 -6.57 -10.65 12.92
N GLU A 692 -6.74 -9.53 12.22
CA GLU A 692 -5.71 -8.50 12.11
C GLU A 692 -5.50 -7.72 13.41
N ALA A 693 -6.57 -7.47 14.18
CA ALA A 693 -6.51 -6.77 15.47
C ALA A 693 -5.66 -7.53 16.52
N LYS A 694 -5.59 -8.87 16.41
CA LYS A 694 -4.82 -9.76 17.29
C LYS A 694 -5.19 -9.56 18.77
N VAL A 695 -6.49 -9.36 19.04
CA VAL A 695 -7.04 -9.20 20.41
C VAL A 695 -7.69 -10.50 20.87
N HIS A 696 -8.70 -10.97 20.12
CA HIS A 696 -9.44 -12.19 20.43
C HIS A 696 -9.12 -13.35 19.48
N SER A 697 -8.80 -13.04 18.21
CA SER A 697 -8.43 -14.05 17.21
C SER A 697 -7.17 -13.64 16.44
N SER A 698 -6.58 -14.58 15.71
CA SER A 698 -5.43 -14.35 14.84
C SER A 698 -5.43 -15.33 13.66
N TRP A 699 -4.67 -15.04 12.61
CA TRP A 699 -4.50 -15.97 11.48
C TRP A 699 -3.82 -17.29 11.88
N LEU A 700 -2.91 -17.24 12.87
CA LEU A 700 -2.14 -18.41 13.28
C LEU A 700 -2.93 -19.31 14.26
N MET A 701 -3.66 -18.70 15.18
CA MET A 701 -4.53 -19.37 16.16
C MET A 701 -5.90 -18.70 16.12
N PRO A 702 -6.79 -19.10 15.20
CA PRO A 702 -8.14 -18.56 15.15
C PRO A 702 -8.95 -18.99 16.36
N ASP A 703 -9.58 -18.04 17.05
CA ASP A 703 -10.63 -18.33 18.04
C ASP A 703 -11.96 -18.49 17.31
N THR A 704 -12.24 -19.71 16.88
CA THR A 704 -13.45 -20.01 16.10
C THR A 704 -14.74 -19.80 16.87
N ALA A 705 -14.70 -19.87 18.21
CA ALA A 705 -15.89 -19.68 19.05
C ALA A 705 -16.26 -18.19 19.11
N TYR A 706 -15.27 -17.31 19.36
CA TYR A 706 -15.45 -15.87 19.30
C TYR A 706 -15.86 -15.40 17.90
N GLU A 707 -15.17 -15.89 16.85
CA GLU A 707 -15.48 -15.57 15.46
C GLU A 707 -16.94 -15.93 15.11
N LEU A 708 -17.38 -17.15 15.45
CA LEU A 708 -18.74 -17.61 15.13
C LEU A 708 -19.80 -16.78 15.87
N ALA A 709 -19.58 -16.46 17.15
CA ALA A 709 -20.49 -15.62 17.93
C ALA A 709 -20.66 -14.22 17.30
N CYS A 710 -19.56 -13.60 16.86
CA CYS A 710 -19.61 -12.31 16.18
C CYS A 710 -20.31 -12.39 14.82
N LEU A 711 -20.10 -13.46 14.05
CA LEU A 711 -20.80 -13.67 12.78
C LEU A 711 -22.31 -13.82 12.99
N GLN A 712 -22.73 -14.56 14.02
CA GLN A 712 -24.15 -14.68 14.39
C GLN A 712 -24.74 -13.35 14.84
N PHE A 713 -23.98 -12.54 15.58
CA PHE A 713 -24.39 -11.18 15.93
C PHE A 713 -24.65 -10.32 14.68
N ILE A 714 -23.70 -10.31 13.73
CA ILE A 714 -23.83 -9.57 12.45
C ILE A 714 -25.07 -10.04 11.67
N GLU A 715 -25.28 -11.35 11.56
CA GLU A 715 -26.43 -11.93 10.87
C GLU A 715 -27.77 -11.45 11.48
N LYS A 716 -27.87 -11.44 12.81
CA LYS A 716 -29.09 -11.01 13.51
C LYS A 716 -29.36 -9.52 13.34
N ILE A 717 -28.36 -8.66 13.54
CA ILE A 717 -28.56 -7.21 13.41
C ILE A 717 -28.81 -6.78 11.96
N LEU A 718 -28.33 -7.55 10.97
CA LEU A 718 -28.55 -7.27 9.54
C LEU A 718 -29.73 -8.04 8.94
N THR A 719 -30.55 -8.70 9.76
CA THR A 719 -31.79 -9.32 9.28
C THR A 719 -32.71 -8.23 8.69
N PRO A 720 -33.32 -8.43 7.50
CA PRO A 720 -34.22 -7.46 6.91
C PRO A 720 -35.35 -7.06 7.88
N GLY A 721 -35.55 -5.74 8.07
CA GLY A 721 -36.54 -5.20 9.01
C GLY A 721 -36.09 -5.18 10.47
N SER A 722 -34.81 -5.46 10.77
CA SER A 722 -34.29 -5.25 12.14
C SER A 722 -34.32 -3.76 12.51
N ALA A 723 -34.55 -3.46 13.79
CA ALA A 723 -34.52 -2.09 14.30
C ALA A 723 -33.14 -1.42 14.11
N PHE A 724 -32.06 -2.21 14.08
CA PHE A 724 -30.72 -1.73 13.79
C PHE A 724 -30.61 -1.22 12.35
N LEU A 725 -31.02 -2.03 11.38
CA LEU A 725 -30.93 -1.70 9.96
C LEU A 725 -31.87 -0.54 9.59
N GLU A 726 -33.08 -0.52 10.14
CA GLU A 726 -34.00 0.62 10.02
C GLU A 726 -33.40 1.89 10.62
N GLY A 727 -32.79 1.81 11.81
CA GLY A 727 -32.10 2.94 12.43
C GLY A 727 -30.91 3.44 11.59
N MET A 728 -30.19 2.53 10.93
CA MET A 728 -29.10 2.85 10.00
C MET A 728 -29.62 3.61 8.77
N HIS A 729 -30.73 3.17 8.18
CA HIS A 729 -31.38 3.88 7.07
C HIS A 729 -31.88 5.26 7.52
N GLN A 730 -32.52 5.38 8.68
CA GLN A 730 -32.97 6.66 9.23
C GLN A 730 -31.81 7.62 9.50
N LEU A 731 -30.66 7.10 9.95
CA LEU A 731 -29.45 7.91 10.13
C LEU A 731 -28.92 8.42 8.79
N ALA A 732 -28.86 7.57 7.77
CA ALA A 732 -28.47 7.97 6.42
C ALA A 732 -29.46 9.00 5.82
N GLU A 733 -30.76 8.84 6.05
CA GLU A 733 -31.79 9.80 5.67
C GLU A 733 -31.63 11.16 6.35
N LYS A 734 -31.35 11.16 7.66
CA LYS A 734 -31.06 12.39 8.42
C LYS A 734 -29.79 13.07 7.91
N LEU A 735 -28.75 12.31 7.60
CA LEU A 735 -27.53 12.84 6.98
C LEU A 735 -27.82 13.45 5.60
N GLY A 736 -28.84 12.95 4.88
CA GLY A 736 -29.29 13.50 3.62
C GLY A 736 -28.25 13.29 2.52
N THR A 737 -27.75 14.39 1.95
CA THR A 737 -26.78 14.35 0.82
C THR A 737 -25.35 14.73 1.23
N HIS A 738 -25.09 14.95 2.52
CA HIS A 738 -23.81 15.53 2.97
C HIS A 738 -22.60 14.64 2.65
N ASP A 739 -22.71 13.31 2.79
CA ASP A 739 -21.66 12.35 2.43
C ASP A 739 -21.40 12.32 0.91
N HIS A 740 -22.45 12.38 0.09
CA HIS A 740 -22.34 12.50 -1.36
C HIS A 740 -21.66 13.82 -1.75
N ILE A 741 -21.98 14.92 -1.07
CA ILE A 741 -21.35 16.22 -1.31
C ILE A 741 -19.85 16.17 -0.96
N PHE A 742 -19.49 15.58 0.18
CA PHE A 742 -18.08 15.39 0.54
C PHE A 742 -17.35 14.50 -0.47
N SER A 743 -18.01 13.46 -0.99
CA SER A 743 -17.44 12.59 -2.01
C SER A 743 -17.18 13.33 -3.32
N LEU A 744 -18.10 14.21 -3.73
CA LEU A 744 -17.91 15.11 -4.88
C LEU A 744 -16.81 16.14 -4.63
N ALA A 745 -16.73 16.70 -3.40
CA ALA A 745 -15.68 17.63 -3.00
C ALA A 745 -14.29 16.98 -3.07
N GLN A 746 -14.12 15.79 -2.45
CA GLN A 746 -12.92 14.97 -2.52
C GLN A 746 -12.52 14.71 -3.99
N THR A 747 -13.48 14.34 -4.83
CA THR A 747 -13.23 14.03 -6.24
C THR A 747 -12.77 15.25 -7.03
N LEU A 748 -13.41 16.41 -6.84
CA LEU A 748 -13.01 17.63 -7.55
C LEU A 748 -11.63 18.11 -7.08
N ILE A 749 -11.36 18.07 -5.78
CA ILE A 749 -10.06 18.43 -5.20
C ILE A 749 -8.96 17.50 -5.73
N LYS A 750 -9.21 16.17 -5.75
CA LYS A 750 -8.30 15.18 -6.35
C LYS A 750 -7.87 15.56 -7.76
N ILE A 751 -8.84 15.93 -8.61
CA ILE A 751 -8.60 16.22 -10.04
C ILE A 751 -7.91 17.57 -10.25
N THR A 752 -8.12 18.56 -9.38
CA THR A 752 -7.77 19.96 -9.68
C THR A 752 -6.65 20.55 -8.80
N ALA A 753 -6.34 19.93 -7.65
CA ALA A 753 -5.20 20.29 -6.82
C ALA A 753 -3.85 19.97 -7.50
N PRO A 754 -2.72 20.52 -7.02
CA PRO A 754 -1.38 20.15 -7.50
C PRO A 754 -1.12 18.65 -7.33
N GLY A 755 -0.45 18.03 -8.30
CA GLY A 755 -0.30 16.57 -8.40
C GLY A 755 -1.08 15.97 -9.57
N ILE A 756 -0.95 14.65 -9.74
CA ILE A 756 -1.58 13.88 -10.82
C ILE A 756 -2.75 13.08 -10.24
N PRO A 757 -4.02 13.32 -10.64
CA PRO A 757 -5.14 12.53 -10.13
C PRO A 757 -5.00 11.06 -10.52
N ASP A 758 -5.14 10.19 -9.52
CA ASP A 758 -5.24 8.75 -9.70
C ASP A 758 -6.67 8.28 -9.41
N ILE A 759 -7.24 7.51 -10.34
CA ILE A 759 -8.57 6.92 -10.20
C ILE A 759 -8.39 5.41 -10.08
N TYR A 760 -8.72 4.86 -8.91
CA TYR A 760 -8.81 3.43 -8.75
C TYR A 760 -10.00 2.87 -9.52
N GLN A 761 -9.82 1.71 -10.15
CA GLN A 761 -10.83 1.14 -11.04
C GLN A 761 -12.22 1.07 -10.40
N GLY A 762 -13.18 1.77 -11.02
CA GLY A 762 -14.57 1.83 -10.59
C GLY A 762 -14.93 3.03 -9.73
N CYS A 763 -13.97 3.75 -9.14
CA CYS A 763 -14.21 4.89 -8.25
C CYS A 763 -14.68 6.16 -8.97
N GLU A 764 -14.87 6.14 -10.29
CA GLU A 764 -15.63 7.18 -10.99
C GLU A 764 -17.15 7.15 -10.69
N LEU A 765 -17.64 6.08 -10.07
CA LEU A 765 -18.94 5.98 -9.41
C LEU A 765 -18.77 5.89 -7.88
N TRP A 766 -19.88 5.69 -7.16
CA TRP A 766 -19.83 5.47 -5.72
C TRP A 766 -19.07 4.19 -5.35
N ASP A 767 -18.17 4.28 -4.38
CA ASP A 767 -17.38 3.20 -3.81
C ASP A 767 -17.61 3.10 -2.29
N PHE A 768 -18.71 2.44 -1.93
CA PHE A 768 -19.08 2.08 -0.55
C PHE A 768 -18.60 0.68 -0.17
N SER A 769 -17.40 0.29 -0.63
CA SER A 769 -16.77 -0.97 -0.24
C SER A 769 -15.97 -0.82 1.07
N ALA A 770 -15.71 -1.93 1.76
CA ALA A 770 -14.70 -1.97 2.83
C ALA A 770 -13.29 -2.18 2.26
N GLY A 771 -12.99 -1.58 1.09
CA GLY A 771 -11.68 -1.60 0.44
C GLY A 771 -11.06 -3.00 0.36
N ASN A 772 -9.80 -3.12 0.78
CA ASN A 772 -9.08 -4.40 0.82
C ASN A 772 -9.66 -5.42 1.82
N ASN A 773 -10.57 -5.02 2.73
CA ASN A 773 -11.17 -5.94 3.71
C ASN A 773 -12.34 -6.75 3.13
N ASP A 774 -13.01 -6.19 2.13
CA ASP A 774 -14.11 -6.83 1.39
C ASP A 774 -13.62 -7.53 0.10
N GLY A 775 -12.31 -7.59 -0.10
CA GLY A 775 -11.70 -8.12 -1.31
C GLY A 775 -11.87 -7.19 -2.52
N HIS A 776 -11.82 -7.76 -3.73
CA HIS A 776 -11.90 -6.98 -4.96
C HIS A 776 -13.03 -7.49 -5.83
N HIS A 777 -14.00 -6.62 -6.07
CA HIS A 777 -15.16 -6.90 -6.91
C HIS A 777 -14.92 -6.46 -8.36
N PRO A 778 -15.44 -7.21 -9.35
CA PRO A 778 -15.35 -6.81 -10.75
C PRO A 778 -16.03 -5.47 -11.02
N VAL A 779 -15.42 -4.65 -11.88
CA VAL A 779 -15.99 -3.36 -12.30
C VAL A 779 -17.00 -3.56 -13.42
N ASN A 780 -18.23 -3.08 -13.24
CA ASN A 780 -19.25 -3.09 -14.29
C ASN A 780 -19.01 -1.95 -15.31
N TYR A 781 -18.10 -2.18 -16.26
CA TYR A 781 -17.83 -1.25 -17.37
C TYR A 781 -18.98 -1.07 -18.37
N PRO A 782 -19.79 -2.10 -18.73
CA PRO A 782 -20.96 -1.90 -19.59
C PRO A 782 -21.93 -0.85 -19.07
N LEU A 783 -22.22 -0.86 -17.76
CA LEU A 783 -23.04 0.18 -17.12
C LEU A 783 -22.41 1.56 -17.29
N ARG A 784 -21.12 1.70 -16.98
CA ARG A 784 -20.39 2.97 -17.06
C ARG A 784 -20.36 3.55 -18.48
N ARG A 785 -20.16 2.72 -19.49
CA ARG A 785 -20.26 3.12 -20.91
C ARG A 785 -21.64 3.66 -21.23
N LYS A 786 -22.68 2.92 -20.85
CA LYS A 786 -24.07 3.34 -21.07
C LYS A 786 -24.34 4.71 -20.42
N LEU A 787 -23.87 4.93 -19.19
CA LEU A 787 -24.05 6.20 -18.50
C LEU A 787 -23.30 7.34 -19.18
N LEU A 788 -22.04 7.14 -19.55
CA LEU A 788 -21.22 8.17 -20.17
C LEU A 788 -21.78 8.60 -21.54
N ALA A 789 -22.30 7.65 -22.32
CA ALA A 789 -22.92 7.93 -23.62
C ALA A 789 -24.12 8.89 -23.52
N THR A 790 -24.89 8.86 -22.41
CA THR A 790 -26.07 9.74 -22.24
C THR A 790 -25.76 11.24 -22.28
N TRP A 791 -24.51 11.64 -22.02
CA TRP A 791 -24.07 13.04 -22.04
C TRP A 791 -23.26 13.41 -23.29
N GLN A 792 -22.94 12.43 -24.14
CA GLN A 792 -22.28 12.67 -25.42
C GLN A 792 -23.29 13.00 -26.52
N ASP A 793 -24.46 12.35 -26.51
CA ASP A 793 -25.53 12.57 -27.50
C ASP A 793 -26.30 13.90 -27.29
N ASN A 794 -26.20 14.49 -26.10
CA ASN A 794 -26.73 15.83 -25.80
C ASN A 794 -25.67 16.89 -26.15
N ASP A 795 -25.52 17.16 -27.44
CA ASP A 795 -24.58 18.15 -27.98
C ASP A 795 -24.65 19.49 -27.22
N HIS A 796 -23.54 19.82 -26.55
CA HIS A 796 -23.14 21.17 -26.13
C HIS A 796 -23.90 21.93 -25.01
N ALA A 797 -24.91 21.38 -24.34
CA ALA A 797 -25.49 22.03 -23.16
C ALA A 797 -25.03 21.35 -21.85
N PRO A 798 -24.18 21.99 -21.01
CA PRO A 798 -23.87 21.45 -19.70
C PRO A 798 -25.14 21.35 -18.85
N GLY A 799 -25.35 20.22 -18.19
CA GLY A 799 -26.52 19.97 -17.37
C GLY A 799 -26.19 18.97 -16.27
N TRP A 800 -26.17 19.44 -15.02
CA TRP A 800 -25.84 18.58 -13.88
C TRP A 800 -26.88 17.45 -13.71
N PRO A 801 -26.46 16.20 -13.47
CA PRO A 801 -27.39 15.10 -13.24
C PRO A 801 -28.29 15.34 -12.01
N LYS A 802 -29.62 15.27 -12.21
CA LYS A 802 -30.61 15.54 -11.14
C LYS A 802 -30.67 14.48 -10.03
N GLU A 803 -30.04 13.31 -10.21
CA GLU A 803 -30.09 12.17 -9.28
C GLU A 803 -29.25 12.32 -7.99
N HIS A 804 -28.74 13.51 -7.68
CA HIS A 804 -27.94 13.75 -6.46
C HIS A 804 -28.79 14.11 -5.23
N ALA A 805 -30.12 14.12 -5.35
CA ALA A 805 -31.04 14.54 -4.30
C ALA A 805 -31.57 13.34 -3.48
N GLY A 806 -31.41 13.39 -2.15
CA GLY A 806 -31.89 12.40 -1.18
C GLY A 806 -30.84 11.39 -0.72
N ALA A 807 -31.20 10.55 0.26
CA ALA A 807 -30.35 9.47 0.78
C ALA A 807 -30.05 8.39 -0.28
N HIS A 808 -30.90 8.30 -1.30
CA HIS A 808 -30.80 7.35 -2.39
C HIS A 808 -30.28 8.00 -3.68
N ALA A 809 -29.01 8.43 -3.70
CA ALA A 809 -28.37 9.06 -4.85
C ALA A 809 -28.06 8.09 -6.04
N GLY A 810 -28.78 6.96 -6.08
CA GLY A 810 -28.65 5.91 -7.07
C GLY A 810 -27.23 5.38 -7.19
N ILE A 811 -26.74 5.29 -8.42
CA ILE A 811 -25.48 4.63 -8.77
C ILE A 811 -24.27 5.57 -8.90
N GLY A 812 -24.43 6.88 -8.66
CA GLY A 812 -23.33 7.86 -8.69
C GLY A 812 -23.10 8.57 -10.01
N LYS A 813 -24.17 8.82 -10.80
CA LYS A 813 -24.08 9.54 -12.08
C LYS A 813 -23.46 10.93 -11.94
N ALA A 814 -23.77 11.65 -10.86
CA ALA A 814 -23.19 12.97 -10.60
C ALA A 814 -21.66 12.93 -10.48
N LYS A 815 -21.12 11.90 -9.81
CA LYS A 815 -19.68 11.70 -9.67
C LYS A 815 -19.02 11.37 -11.01
N LEU A 816 -19.63 10.48 -11.81
CA LEU A 816 -19.12 10.16 -13.15
C LEU A 816 -19.11 11.40 -14.07
N TYR A 817 -20.16 12.21 -14.04
CA TYR A 817 -20.24 13.45 -14.80
C TYR A 817 -19.15 14.45 -14.37
N LEU A 818 -18.96 14.61 -13.05
CA LEU A 818 -17.90 15.46 -12.49
C LEU A 818 -16.53 14.98 -12.96
N VAL A 819 -16.21 13.70 -12.79
CA VAL A 819 -14.94 13.09 -13.22
C VAL A 819 -14.71 13.37 -14.70
N ASN A 820 -15.71 13.08 -15.54
CA ASN A 820 -15.60 13.30 -16.97
C ASN A 820 -15.30 14.78 -17.30
N LYS A 821 -16.16 15.71 -16.87
CA LYS A 821 -16.00 17.13 -17.23
C LYS A 821 -14.72 17.74 -16.66
N ALA A 822 -14.34 17.39 -15.43
CA ALA A 822 -13.13 17.90 -14.80
C ALA A 822 -11.86 17.34 -15.47
N LEU A 823 -11.83 16.05 -15.83
CA LEU A 823 -10.71 15.47 -16.57
C LEU A 823 -10.61 16.01 -18.01
N GLN A 824 -11.74 16.23 -18.70
CA GLN A 824 -11.74 16.84 -20.03
C GLN A 824 -11.16 18.26 -19.98
N LEU A 825 -11.56 19.09 -19.01
CA LEU A 825 -10.95 20.41 -18.80
C LEU A 825 -9.45 20.27 -18.48
N ARG A 826 -9.08 19.32 -17.63
CA ARG A 826 -7.68 19.07 -17.25
C ARG A 826 -6.83 18.69 -18.45
N ASN A 827 -7.33 17.84 -19.34
CA ASN A 827 -6.63 17.43 -20.55
C ASN A 827 -6.49 18.60 -21.54
N ALA A 828 -7.56 19.36 -21.76
CA ALA A 828 -7.54 20.54 -22.64
C ALA A 828 -6.56 21.63 -22.15
N HIS A 829 -6.35 21.73 -20.83
CA HIS A 829 -5.47 22.71 -20.21
C HIS A 829 -4.38 22.05 -19.35
N ALA A 830 -3.74 20.98 -19.82
CA ALA A 830 -2.79 20.19 -19.02
C ALA A 830 -1.68 21.04 -18.35
N SER A 831 -1.15 22.06 -19.05
CA SER A 831 -0.15 22.98 -18.49
C SER A 831 -0.67 23.76 -17.28
N LEU A 832 -1.96 24.12 -17.25
CA LEU A 832 -2.60 24.79 -16.12
C LEU A 832 -2.54 23.94 -14.85
N PHE A 833 -2.79 22.65 -14.98
CA PHE A 833 -2.90 21.76 -13.83
C PHE A 833 -1.57 21.12 -13.41
N ILE A 834 -0.65 20.92 -14.37
CA ILE A 834 0.67 20.34 -14.11
C ILE A 834 1.65 21.42 -13.63
N GLN A 835 1.64 22.61 -14.23
CA GLN A 835 2.64 23.67 -13.96
C GLN A 835 2.03 24.92 -13.31
N GLY A 836 0.71 25.07 -13.32
CA GLY A 836 0.06 26.28 -12.85
C GLY A 836 0.13 26.45 -11.33
N GLU A 837 0.21 27.71 -10.93
CA GLU A 837 0.18 28.15 -9.54
C GLU A 837 -1.13 27.76 -8.86
N TYR A 838 -1.05 27.32 -7.60
CA TYR A 838 -2.16 27.16 -6.68
C TYR A 838 -2.34 28.45 -5.87
N ILE A 839 -3.51 29.08 -5.99
CA ILE A 839 -3.81 30.36 -5.34
C ILE A 839 -5.03 30.17 -4.44
N PRO A 840 -4.87 30.10 -3.11
CA PRO A 840 -6.00 30.09 -2.18
C PRO A 840 -6.88 31.33 -2.36
N LEU A 841 -8.19 31.15 -2.34
CA LEU A 841 -9.18 32.23 -2.44
C LEU A 841 -9.99 32.31 -1.14
N SER A 842 -10.31 33.53 -0.71
CA SER A 842 -11.08 33.76 0.52
C SER A 842 -12.54 34.06 0.21
N SER A 843 -13.43 33.47 1.00
CA SER A 843 -14.87 33.74 1.09
C SER A 843 -15.24 34.69 2.24
N GLY A 844 -14.30 35.52 2.70
CA GLY A 844 -14.46 36.35 3.89
C GLY A 844 -14.29 35.55 5.18
N GLU A 845 -15.16 35.78 6.17
CA GLU A 845 -15.09 35.13 7.50
C GLU A 845 -15.71 33.72 7.54
N ARG A 846 -16.37 33.27 6.47
CA ARG A 846 -17.03 31.95 6.43
C ARG A 846 -16.04 30.85 6.01
N ASN A 847 -15.80 29.90 6.91
CA ASN A 847 -14.97 28.70 6.69
C ASN A 847 -15.80 27.45 6.28
N ASN A 848 -16.93 27.64 5.60
CA ASN A 848 -17.82 26.54 5.19
C ASN A 848 -17.54 26.00 3.78
N GLN A 849 -16.51 26.51 3.09
CA GLN A 849 -16.10 26.10 1.75
C GLN A 849 -14.59 26.21 1.59
N ILE A 850 -14.02 25.38 0.72
CA ILE A 850 -12.66 25.55 0.21
C ILE A 850 -12.74 26.16 -1.19
N ALA A 851 -11.90 27.16 -1.44
CA ALA A 851 -11.80 27.81 -2.73
C ALA A 851 -10.34 28.07 -3.13
N TYR A 852 -10.00 27.80 -4.38
CA TYR A 852 -8.68 28.12 -4.92
C TYR A 852 -8.75 28.29 -6.44
N ALA A 853 -7.81 29.06 -6.97
CA ALA A 853 -7.58 29.15 -8.40
C ALA A 853 -6.34 28.35 -8.81
N ARG A 854 -6.38 27.78 -10.02
CA ARG A 854 -5.17 27.40 -10.75
C ARG A 854 -4.88 28.47 -11.80
N ARG A 855 -3.61 28.83 -11.96
CA ARG A 855 -3.18 29.80 -12.97
C ARG A 855 -1.87 29.42 -13.63
N TYR A 856 -1.87 29.38 -14.96
CA TYR A 856 -0.65 29.25 -15.75
C TYR A 856 -0.67 30.26 -16.89
N ARG A 857 0.21 31.26 -16.83
CA ARG A 857 0.20 32.40 -17.77
C ARG A 857 -1.18 33.09 -17.76
N GLN A 858 -1.90 33.05 -18.89
CA GLN A 858 -3.25 33.61 -19.06
C GLN A 858 -4.35 32.58 -18.83
N ASP A 859 -4.03 31.29 -18.68
CA ASP A 859 -5.01 30.26 -18.38
C ASP A 859 -5.36 30.30 -16.89
N TRP A 860 -6.66 30.20 -16.59
CA TRP A 860 -7.18 30.17 -15.23
C TRP A 860 -8.25 29.11 -15.08
N CYS A 861 -8.43 28.61 -13.86
CA CYS A 861 -9.69 28.03 -13.41
C CYS A 861 -9.91 28.33 -11.94
N ILE A 862 -11.16 28.37 -11.50
CA ILE A 862 -11.54 28.51 -10.08
C ILE A 862 -12.28 27.25 -9.64
N ILE A 863 -11.93 26.76 -8.47
CA ILE A 863 -12.50 25.57 -7.85
C ILE A 863 -13.14 26.00 -6.54
N VAL A 864 -14.38 25.56 -6.30
CA VAL A 864 -15.08 25.75 -5.03
C VAL A 864 -15.81 24.48 -4.65
N THR A 865 -15.60 24.02 -3.42
CA THR A 865 -16.36 22.89 -2.85
C THR A 865 -16.75 23.20 -1.41
N PRO A 866 -17.94 22.81 -0.97
CA PRO A 866 -18.38 22.99 0.41
C PRO A 866 -17.63 22.04 1.35
N LEU A 867 -17.41 22.48 2.59
CA LEU A 867 -16.83 21.68 3.68
C LEU A 867 -17.88 21.29 4.75
N LEU A 868 -19.08 21.88 4.68
CA LEU A 868 -20.26 21.58 5.52
C LEU A 868 -19.95 21.23 6.99
N PRO A 869 -19.30 22.11 7.76
CA PRO A 869 -19.07 21.88 9.19
C PRO A 869 -20.40 21.74 9.95
N ALA A 870 -20.38 21.10 11.13
CA ALA A 870 -21.58 20.78 11.91
C ALA A 870 -22.46 22.01 12.20
N ALA A 871 -21.84 23.17 12.46
CA ALA A 871 -22.52 24.45 12.69
C ALA A 871 -23.38 24.95 11.51
N HIS A 872 -23.17 24.38 10.32
CA HIS A 872 -23.85 24.73 9.07
C HIS A 872 -24.64 23.55 8.49
N PHE A 873 -24.98 22.54 9.29
CA PHE A 873 -25.79 21.39 8.85
C PHE A 873 -27.08 21.84 8.15
N GLY A 874 -27.33 21.31 6.95
CA GLY A 874 -28.46 21.68 6.09
C GLY A 874 -28.37 23.05 5.40
N LYS A 875 -27.27 23.81 5.58
CA LYS A 875 -26.99 25.05 4.85
C LYS A 875 -25.88 24.81 3.84
N HIS A 876 -26.25 24.75 2.57
CA HIS A 876 -25.32 24.44 1.48
C HIS A 876 -24.85 25.67 0.70
N ASP A 877 -25.31 26.88 1.03
CA ASP A 877 -25.01 28.07 0.23
C ASP A 877 -23.53 28.45 0.26
N LEU A 878 -22.97 28.61 -0.94
CA LEU A 878 -21.60 29.07 -1.12
C LEU A 878 -21.54 30.60 -1.00
N ALA A 879 -20.54 31.09 -0.27
CA ALA A 879 -20.28 32.51 -0.10
C ALA A 879 -19.49 33.08 -1.29
N PRO A 880 -19.71 34.35 -1.67
CA PRO A 880 -18.94 35.02 -2.73
C PRO A 880 -17.44 34.96 -2.51
N LEU A 881 -16.66 34.95 -3.60
CA LEU A 881 -15.20 34.89 -3.56
C LEU A 881 -14.55 36.22 -3.84
N THR A 882 -13.48 36.53 -3.10
CA THR A 882 -12.59 37.63 -3.43
C THR A 882 -11.58 37.19 -4.50
N LEU A 883 -11.59 37.83 -5.67
CA LEU A 883 -10.70 37.49 -6.78
C LEU A 883 -9.39 38.30 -6.76
N PRO A 884 -8.27 37.72 -7.21
CA PRO A 884 -7.05 38.47 -7.49
C PRO A 884 -7.29 39.56 -8.55
N ALA A 885 -6.60 40.70 -8.45
CA ALA A 885 -6.78 41.85 -9.34
C ALA A 885 -6.61 41.56 -10.84
N ASN A 886 -5.88 40.49 -11.19
CA ASN A 886 -5.64 40.09 -12.57
C ASN A 886 -6.45 38.86 -13.01
N ALA A 887 -7.43 38.44 -12.22
CA ALA A 887 -8.34 37.36 -12.57
C ALA A 887 -9.34 37.83 -13.64
N PRO A 888 -9.77 36.96 -14.57
CA PRO A 888 -10.85 37.24 -15.50
C PRO A 888 -12.14 37.70 -14.80
N LEU A 889 -12.93 38.53 -15.47
CA LEU A 889 -14.20 39.03 -14.93
C LEU A 889 -15.39 38.12 -15.24
N LYS A 890 -15.34 37.37 -16.35
CA LYS A 890 -16.42 36.49 -16.79
C LYS A 890 -15.98 35.04 -16.73
N TRP A 891 -16.81 34.22 -16.10
CA TRP A 891 -16.55 32.81 -15.84
C TRP A 891 -17.74 31.97 -16.31
N ILE A 892 -17.47 30.76 -16.78
CA ILE A 892 -18.50 29.75 -17.07
C ILE A 892 -18.31 28.56 -16.13
N ASN A 893 -19.40 28.11 -15.51
CA ASN A 893 -19.42 26.88 -14.75
C ASN A 893 -19.36 25.68 -15.70
N VAL A 894 -18.30 24.90 -15.59
CA VAL A 894 -18.01 23.76 -16.47
C VAL A 894 -19.06 22.66 -16.34
N PHE A 895 -19.71 22.55 -15.18
CA PHE A 895 -20.73 21.53 -14.93
C PHE A 895 -22.13 21.94 -15.40
N THR A 896 -22.51 23.21 -15.17
CA THR A 896 -23.89 23.71 -15.40
C THR A 896 -24.04 24.65 -16.58
N GLY A 897 -22.94 25.18 -17.12
CA GLY A 897 -22.95 26.13 -18.24
C GLY A 897 -23.33 27.56 -17.85
N GLU A 898 -23.66 27.79 -16.57
CA GLU A 898 -24.02 29.09 -16.04
C GLU A 898 -22.84 30.07 -16.13
N VAL A 899 -23.12 31.29 -16.59
CA VAL A 899 -22.12 32.37 -16.69
C VAL A 899 -22.19 33.24 -15.44
N LEU A 900 -21.05 33.40 -14.78
CA LEU A 900 -20.88 34.21 -13.58
C LEU A 900 -19.99 35.42 -13.91
N ILE A 901 -20.36 36.59 -13.38
CA ILE A 901 -19.64 37.85 -13.63
C ILE A 901 -19.17 38.42 -12.30
N ALA A 902 -17.87 38.65 -12.17
CA ALA A 902 -17.28 39.31 -11.02
C ALA A 902 -17.63 40.81 -11.03
N GLN A 903 -18.06 41.33 -9.88
CA GLN A 903 -18.40 42.74 -9.67
C GLN A 903 -17.62 43.25 -8.45
N ASN A 904 -16.96 44.40 -8.57
CA ASN A 904 -16.17 45.01 -7.50
C ASN A 904 -15.13 44.05 -6.87
N GLY A 905 -14.52 43.16 -7.66
CA GLY A 905 -13.55 42.16 -7.19
C GLY A 905 -14.16 40.96 -6.45
N GLN A 906 -15.48 40.89 -6.33
CA GLN A 906 -16.23 39.76 -5.76
C GLN A 906 -16.87 38.93 -6.87
N LEU A 907 -16.78 37.62 -6.77
CA LEU A 907 -17.47 36.68 -7.66
C LEU A 907 -18.65 36.05 -6.91
N PRO A 908 -19.91 36.37 -7.27
CA PRO A 908 -21.06 35.66 -6.72
C PRO A 908 -21.03 34.20 -7.15
N LEU A 909 -21.32 33.30 -6.23
CA LEU A 909 -21.40 31.87 -6.49
C LEU A 909 -22.86 31.41 -6.59
N PRO A 910 -23.15 30.39 -7.40
CA PRO A 910 -24.50 29.88 -7.55
C PRO A 910 -24.98 29.15 -6.29
N GLY A 911 -26.29 29.02 -6.15
CA GLY A 911 -26.88 28.15 -5.15
C GLY A 911 -26.51 26.69 -5.43
N THR A 912 -26.28 25.91 -4.37
CA THR A 912 -25.82 24.51 -4.46
C THR A 912 -26.93 23.50 -4.63
N GLN A 913 -28.19 23.94 -4.66
CA GLN A 913 -29.39 23.10 -4.79
C GLN A 913 -29.36 22.22 -6.05
N ASN A 914 -28.71 22.67 -7.12
CA ASN A 914 -28.63 21.94 -8.40
C ASN A 914 -27.25 21.34 -8.68
N CYS A 915 -26.19 21.82 -8.04
CA CYS A 915 -24.82 21.34 -8.23
C CYS A 915 -23.99 21.77 -7.01
N PRO A 916 -23.57 20.84 -6.13
CA PRO A 916 -22.95 21.20 -4.86
C PRO A 916 -21.48 21.62 -4.99
N VAL A 917 -20.87 21.48 -6.17
CA VAL A 917 -19.46 21.79 -6.42
C VAL A 917 -19.31 22.67 -7.65
N VAL A 918 -18.29 23.52 -7.67
CA VAL A 918 -18.12 24.53 -8.72
C VAL A 918 -16.73 24.42 -9.33
N LEU A 919 -16.69 24.29 -10.66
CA LEU A 919 -15.48 24.39 -11.47
C LEU A 919 -15.72 25.46 -12.53
N LEU A 920 -14.98 26.55 -12.47
CA LEU A 920 -15.12 27.68 -13.37
C LEU A 920 -13.94 27.79 -14.33
N SER A 921 -14.24 28.02 -15.60
CA SER A 921 -13.27 28.40 -16.62
C SER A 921 -13.58 29.81 -17.13
N PRO A 922 -12.58 30.62 -17.55
CA PRO A 922 -12.83 31.92 -18.16
C PRO A 922 -13.70 31.79 -19.43
N VAL A 923 -14.60 32.75 -19.65
CA VAL A 923 -15.32 32.84 -20.93
C VAL A 923 -14.35 33.35 -22.00
N PRO A 924 -14.17 32.67 -23.15
CA PRO A 924 -13.32 33.16 -24.23
C PRO A 924 -13.83 34.49 -24.80
N ASP A 925 -12.96 35.48 -24.95
CA ASP A 925 -13.31 36.83 -25.45
C ASP A 925 -13.92 36.83 -26.87
N HIS A 926 -13.77 35.75 -27.65
CA HIS A 926 -14.22 35.66 -29.04
C HIS A 926 -15.68 35.28 -29.27
N LYS A 927 -16.50 34.99 -28.22
CA LYS A 927 -17.89 34.53 -28.40
C LYS A 927 -18.98 35.61 -28.44
N PHE A 928 -18.62 36.91 -28.42
CA PHE A 928 -19.59 38.01 -28.47
C PHE A 928 -19.30 39.06 -29.56
N HIS A 929 -18.93 38.59 -30.76
CA HIS A 929 -19.09 39.36 -32.00
C HIS A 929 -19.96 38.60 -33.00
N ARG A 930 -21.22 38.33 -32.63
CA ARG A 930 -22.32 38.12 -33.57
C ARG A 930 -23.60 38.68 -32.99
#